data_AF-A0A7J6UES3-F1
#
_entry.id   AF-A0A7J6UES3-F1
#
_cell.length_a   1.000
_cell.length_b   1.000
_cell.length_c   1.000
_cell.angle_alpha   90.00
_cell.angle_beta   90.00
_cell.angle_gamma   90.00
#
_symmetry.space_group_name_H-M   'P 1'
#
loop_
_entity.id
_entity.type
_entity.pdbx_description
1 polymer ?
#
loop_
_entity_poly.entity_id
_entity_poly.type
_entity_poly.pdbx_seq_one_letter_code
_entity_poly.pdbx_strand_id
1 'polypeptide(L)'
;MRKKVDSRVRIMVEQNVLRNQRSLFVVVGDNGKDQVTNLHYLLSKITTKKPSVLWCYKKDLGFSSNRRKRGRNIKKAIKQGKYDTATDDPFELFLSSTDIRFCYYRDSESILGKTYDMCVLSDFEALTPNLLCRTMETVSGGGIVMVMLRTMSSLKQLYSTVMDAHSKFRGEDHDTVEPRFNERFILSLADCRNCLVVDDELNVLPVSQATLGSISETSSSENVDQAELATANDEAERDALVGELDPDSTLSKVVKLAKTCDQAKAVMSFGQVITSQNMGQVVSLTAARGRGKSASLGMAIALAITQGYSNVFVTAPSPENLTTLFEFVLKTFESLGYAEHQDYSLVQQQTGSEEDGSDNRARLEMGGGGHRGVNKPLVRINVYKTHRQTIQYVSPADSKYISQGELLVIDEAAAIPLPVVKSLLGTGQHITLMSSTVQGYEGTGRALSLKLIAELRKQQKGSRNDPNGKHLTELSLETPIRYASGDGLEAWLGRLLCLDATSPPTLRNLDGLPMPEQCELYLVNRDTLFSYHKASEVFLRNMQSLFVSSHYKNSPNDLLLMSDAPKHHVFALLPPLSKSQGRLPEVLVSIQVCAEGRLSRSAQSQALRRGEMRPSGDMIPWTLGQQYPDSSFGSLAGVRVVRVACHPSLQRKGYATEALKQLEAFLEGKMAGAADDDEESSSDEEESGDEEPAADSEEATANKTAALHTERIAPKKSVAPLLSKLSDVESLFPGGVDYLGTSFGLTLQLFNFWHKSGLVPLYVRQTANEITGECSAIMVRNCSQGGDDWLRKLSVDFNGR
;
A
#
# COMPACT_ATOMS: atom_id res chain seq x y z
N MET A 1 -2.35 -7.89 42.84
CA MET A 1 -1.29 -6.98 43.33
C MET A 1 -1.37 -5.69 42.52
N ARG A 2 -1.49 -4.50 43.14
CA ARG A 2 -1.50 -3.23 42.38
C ARG A 2 -0.06 -2.82 42.09
N LYS A 3 0.46 -3.13 40.91
CA LYS A 3 1.79 -2.71 40.45
C LYS A 3 1.70 -1.32 39.85
N LYS A 4 2.67 -0.45 40.14
CA LYS A 4 2.75 0.90 39.54
C LYS A 4 3.18 0.74 38.09
N VAL A 5 2.30 1.13 37.16
CA VAL A 5 2.62 1.17 35.72
C VAL A 5 3.71 2.20 35.48
N ASP A 6 4.58 1.92 34.52
CA ASP A 6 5.63 2.82 34.09
C ASP A 6 5.05 4.17 33.63
N SER A 7 5.56 5.28 34.18
CA SER A 7 5.07 6.62 33.85
C SER A 7 5.26 6.96 32.36
N ARG A 8 6.21 6.31 31.68
CA ARG A 8 6.52 6.56 30.26
C ARG A 8 5.34 6.26 29.33
N VAL A 9 4.56 5.22 29.63
CA VAL A 9 3.35 4.85 28.86
C VAL A 9 2.35 6.00 28.90
N ARG A 10 2.11 6.55 30.09
CA ARG A 10 1.18 7.67 30.30
C ARG A 10 1.68 8.95 29.63
N ILE A 11 2.95 9.31 29.83
CA ILE A 11 3.55 10.52 29.27
C ILE A 11 3.48 10.52 27.75
N MET A 12 3.80 9.39 27.11
CA MET A 12 3.74 9.29 25.65
C MET A 12 2.32 9.53 25.11
N VAL A 13 1.30 8.93 25.74
CA VAL A 13 -0.10 9.13 25.31
C VAL A 13 -0.52 10.58 25.53
N GLU A 14 -0.20 11.19 26.68
CA GLU A 14 -0.53 12.59 26.95
C GLU A 14 0.13 13.55 25.94
N GLN A 15 1.41 13.34 25.63
CA GLN A 15 2.16 14.15 24.65
C GLN A 15 1.63 13.98 23.23
N ASN A 16 1.33 12.75 22.81
CA ASN A 16 0.84 12.48 21.46
C ASN A 16 -0.60 12.96 21.26
N VAL A 17 -1.45 12.91 22.30
CA VAL A 17 -2.78 13.55 22.27
C VAL A 17 -2.66 15.07 22.12
N LEU A 18 -1.75 15.70 22.87
CA LEU A 18 -1.52 17.15 22.78
C LEU A 18 -1.01 17.56 21.39
N ARG A 19 -0.05 16.81 20.84
CA ARG A 19 0.52 17.05 19.50
C ARG A 19 -0.37 16.56 18.35
N ASN A 20 -1.51 15.95 18.64
CA ASN A 20 -2.38 15.30 17.67
C ASN A 20 -1.63 14.30 16.76
N GLN A 21 -0.66 13.57 17.34
CA GLN A 21 0.14 12.52 16.69
C GLN A 21 -0.30 11.12 17.14
N ARG A 22 0.00 10.08 16.36
CA ARG A 22 -0.42 8.70 16.69
C ARG A 22 0.63 8.01 17.55
N SER A 23 0.15 7.13 18.43
CA SER A 23 0.98 6.28 19.30
C SER A 23 0.96 4.83 18.85
N LEU A 24 2.10 4.15 18.80
CA LEU A 24 2.20 2.71 18.55
C LEU A 24 2.63 1.97 19.82
N PHE A 25 1.86 0.97 20.21
CA PHE A 25 2.19 0.04 21.29
C PHE A 25 2.32 -1.37 20.74
N VAL A 26 3.46 -2.00 21.00
CA VAL A 26 3.69 -3.41 20.70
C VAL A 26 3.69 -4.16 22.03
N VAL A 27 2.63 -4.93 22.29
CA VAL A 27 2.43 -5.64 23.55
C VAL A 27 2.86 -7.09 23.37
N VAL A 28 3.81 -7.54 24.18
CA VAL A 28 4.35 -8.90 24.17
C VAL A 28 3.77 -9.68 25.34
N GLY A 29 2.91 -10.66 25.02
CA GLY A 29 2.44 -11.68 25.94
C GLY A 29 0.97 -12.10 25.72
N ASP A 30 0.54 -13.10 26.48
CA ASP A 30 -0.75 -13.76 26.29
C ASP A 30 -1.92 -12.98 26.89
N ASN A 31 -1.64 -12.10 27.87
CA ASN A 31 -2.65 -11.26 28.52
C ASN A 31 -2.80 -9.87 27.88
N GLY A 32 -2.34 -9.69 26.64
CA GLY A 32 -2.48 -8.44 25.90
C GLY A 32 -3.92 -7.90 25.80
N LYS A 33 -4.95 -8.75 25.90
CA LYS A 33 -6.36 -8.33 25.87
C LYS A 33 -6.73 -7.41 27.03
N ASP A 34 -6.22 -7.69 28.23
CA ASP A 34 -6.49 -6.87 29.41
C ASP A 34 -5.77 -5.52 29.32
N GLN A 35 -4.66 -5.46 28.58
CA GLN A 35 -3.95 -4.23 28.32
C GLN A 35 -4.66 -3.31 27.33
N VAL A 36 -5.46 -3.87 26.41
CA VAL A 36 -6.36 -3.06 25.56
C VAL A 36 -7.29 -2.21 26.44
N THR A 37 -7.87 -2.82 27.47
CA THR A 37 -8.76 -2.12 28.41
C THR A 37 -8.06 -1.01 29.18
N ASN A 38 -6.84 -1.27 29.66
CA ASN A 38 -6.08 -0.28 30.43
C ASN A 38 -5.68 0.93 29.56
N LEU A 39 -5.24 0.68 28.32
CA LEU A 39 -4.88 1.74 27.37
C LEU A 39 -6.12 2.53 26.89
N HIS A 40 -7.24 1.86 26.66
CA HIS A 40 -8.50 2.54 26.33
C HIS A 40 -8.98 3.44 27.48
N TYR A 41 -8.90 2.95 28.72
CA TYR A 41 -9.23 3.73 29.90
C TYR A 41 -8.32 4.96 30.05
N LEU A 42 -7.01 4.79 29.82
CA LEU A 42 -6.05 5.89 29.82
C LEU A 42 -6.42 6.94 28.76
N LEU A 43 -6.68 6.52 27.52
CA LEU A 43 -7.06 7.41 26.43
C LEU A 43 -8.39 8.14 26.74
N SER A 44 -9.39 7.43 27.27
CA SER A 44 -10.68 8.01 27.64
C SER A 44 -10.59 9.01 28.79
N LYS A 45 -9.54 8.96 29.61
CA LYS A 45 -9.32 9.93 30.69
C LYS A 45 -8.71 11.24 30.18
N ILE A 46 -7.90 11.15 29.13
CA ILE A 46 -7.19 12.29 28.53
C ILE A 46 -8.09 12.99 27.49
N THR A 47 -8.89 12.21 26.75
CA THR A 47 -9.77 12.70 25.69
C THR A 47 -11.15 13.09 26.23
N THR A 48 -11.77 14.11 25.63
CA THR A 48 -13.10 14.61 26.04
C THR A 48 -14.26 13.72 25.58
N LYS A 49 -14.06 13.01 24.46
CA LYS A 49 -15.04 12.09 23.88
C LYS A 49 -14.62 10.65 24.14
N LYS A 50 -15.59 9.75 24.36
CA LYS A 50 -15.33 8.31 24.44
C LYS A 50 -14.69 7.81 23.13
N PRO A 51 -13.49 7.21 23.19
CA PRO A 51 -12.77 6.79 21.98
C PRO A 51 -13.41 5.56 21.35
N SER A 52 -13.51 5.60 20.03
CA SER A 52 -13.99 4.52 19.17
C SER A 52 -12.88 3.49 18.90
N VAL A 53 -13.23 2.20 18.84
CA VAL A 53 -12.25 1.12 18.73
C VAL A 53 -12.46 0.30 17.47
N LEU A 54 -11.41 0.10 16.68
CA LEU A 54 -11.32 -0.87 15.60
C LEU A 54 -10.57 -2.10 16.10
N TRP A 55 -11.21 -3.28 16.04
CA TRP A 55 -10.59 -4.54 16.42
C TRP A 55 -10.45 -5.45 15.21
N CYS A 56 -9.21 -5.66 14.78
CA CYS A 56 -8.87 -6.50 13.63
C CYS A 56 -8.31 -7.85 14.06
N TYR A 57 -8.79 -8.92 13.40
CA TYR A 57 -8.44 -10.30 13.73
C TYR A 57 -8.56 -11.22 12.51
N LYS A 58 -7.88 -12.37 12.57
CA LYS A 58 -7.86 -13.37 11.49
C LYS A 58 -9.05 -14.33 11.55
N LYS A 59 -9.16 -15.10 12.65
CA LYS A 59 -10.20 -16.14 12.81
C LYS A 59 -10.84 -16.11 14.19
N ASP A 60 -10.04 -16.24 15.26
CA ASP A 60 -10.56 -16.37 16.62
C ASP A 60 -10.08 -15.25 17.55
N LEU A 61 -11.03 -14.59 18.21
CA LEU A 61 -10.79 -13.55 19.23
C LEU A 61 -10.64 -14.14 20.64
N GLY A 62 -10.95 -15.42 20.83
CA GLY A 62 -11.13 -16.04 22.15
C GLY A 62 -12.39 -15.56 22.91
N PHE A 63 -13.17 -14.65 22.33
CA PHE A 63 -14.48 -14.21 22.82
C PHE A 63 -15.45 -13.97 21.66
N SER A 64 -16.76 -13.90 21.94
CA SER A 64 -17.75 -13.65 20.89
C SER A 64 -17.92 -12.16 20.62
N SER A 65 -17.80 -11.75 19.35
CA SER A 65 -18.09 -10.38 18.91
C SER A 65 -19.57 -10.00 19.04
N ASN A 66 -20.48 -10.97 19.13
CA ASN A 66 -21.92 -10.72 19.21
C ASN A 66 -22.37 -10.46 20.65
N ARG A 67 -22.78 -9.22 20.95
CA ARG A 67 -23.28 -8.78 22.26
C ARG A 67 -24.40 -9.68 22.81
N ARG A 68 -25.32 -10.17 21.96
CA ARG A 68 -26.41 -11.07 22.38
C ARG A 68 -25.91 -12.45 22.78
N LYS A 69 -24.92 -13.00 22.05
CA LYS A 69 -24.32 -14.31 22.37
C LYS A 69 -23.52 -14.25 23.66
N ARG A 70 -22.73 -13.18 23.87
CA ARG A 70 -22.04 -12.93 25.15
C ARG A 70 -23.01 -12.80 26.33
N GLY A 71 -24.06 -11.99 26.20
CA GLY A 71 -25.06 -11.86 27.25
C GLY A 71 -25.74 -13.18 27.63
N ARG A 72 -25.93 -14.10 26.66
CA ARG A 72 -26.42 -15.46 26.95
C ARG A 72 -25.37 -16.32 27.67
N ASN A 73 -24.10 -16.22 27.26
CA ASN A 73 -23.00 -16.96 27.90
C ASN A 73 -22.77 -16.51 29.35
N ILE A 74 -22.78 -15.19 29.61
CA ILE A 74 -22.65 -14.63 30.97
C ILE A 74 -23.84 -15.09 31.83
N LYS A 75 -25.07 -14.98 31.33
CA LYS A 75 -26.26 -15.51 32.03
C LYS A 75 -26.16 -17.02 32.30
N LYS A 76 -25.57 -17.80 31.40
CA LYS A 76 -25.33 -19.22 31.60
C LYS A 76 -24.25 -19.47 32.67
N ALA A 77 -23.19 -18.67 32.71
CA ALA A 77 -22.13 -18.75 33.71
C ALA A 77 -22.64 -18.36 35.11
N ILE A 78 -23.47 -17.31 35.21
CA ILE A 78 -24.18 -16.92 36.44
C ILE A 78 -25.07 -18.08 36.93
N LYS A 79 -25.87 -18.68 36.04
CA LYS A 79 -26.70 -19.85 36.38
C LYS A 79 -25.90 -21.07 36.83
N GLN A 80 -24.65 -21.20 36.38
CA GLN A 80 -23.74 -22.28 36.77
C GLN A 80 -22.92 -21.96 38.03
N GLY A 81 -23.11 -20.77 38.63
CA GLY A 81 -22.35 -20.33 39.81
C GLY A 81 -20.86 -20.05 39.54
N LYS A 82 -20.46 -19.93 38.27
CA LYS A 82 -19.06 -19.69 37.87
C LYS A 82 -18.72 -18.21 37.67
N TYR A 83 -19.71 -17.33 37.79
CA TYR A 83 -19.57 -15.90 37.59
C TYR A 83 -20.11 -15.17 38.81
N ASP A 84 -19.26 -14.43 39.48
CA ASP A 84 -19.64 -13.59 40.61
C ASP A 84 -20.16 -12.26 40.08
N THR A 85 -21.41 -11.92 40.42
CA THR A 85 -22.07 -10.70 39.97
C THR A 85 -21.53 -9.42 40.62
N ALA A 86 -20.69 -9.55 41.66
CA ALA A 86 -20.08 -8.40 42.35
C ALA A 86 -18.71 -8.00 41.76
N THR A 87 -18.05 -8.90 41.02
CA THR A 87 -16.73 -8.68 40.41
C THR A 87 -16.86 -8.69 38.89
N ASP A 88 -17.37 -7.60 38.33
CA ASP A 88 -17.39 -7.43 36.87
C ASP A 88 -15.95 -7.35 36.33
N ASP A 89 -15.62 -8.26 35.41
CA ASP A 89 -14.37 -8.23 34.66
C ASP A 89 -14.26 -6.91 33.87
N PRO A 90 -13.21 -6.10 34.09
CA PRO A 90 -12.99 -4.86 33.34
C PRO A 90 -13.07 -5.05 31.82
N PHE A 91 -12.64 -6.20 31.30
CA PHE A 91 -12.67 -6.51 29.88
C PHE A 91 -14.10 -6.66 29.34
N GLU A 92 -14.99 -7.35 30.07
CA GLU A 92 -16.40 -7.50 29.69
C GLU A 92 -17.17 -6.16 29.81
N LEU A 93 -16.83 -5.35 30.82
CA LEU A 93 -17.37 -4.00 30.95
C LEU A 93 -16.99 -3.14 29.74
N PHE A 94 -15.72 -3.18 29.33
CA PHE A 94 -15.25 -2.49 28.13
C PHE A 94 -16.00 -2.96 26.89
N LEU A 95 -16.04 -4.27 26.64
CA LEU A 95 -16.70 -4.86 25.48
C LEU A 95 -18.20 -4.51 25.35
N SER A 96 -18.87 -4.21 26.46
CA SER A 96 -20.30 -3.89 26.51
C SER A 96 -20.61 -2.40 26.47
N SER A 97 -19.67 -1.56 26.91
CA SER A 97 -19.85 -0.11 27.06
C SER A 97 -19.23 0.72 25.92
N THR A 98 -18.23 0.18 25.23
CA THR A 98 -17.51 0.88 24.16
C THR A 98 -18.05 0.54 22.77
N ASP A 99 -17.90 1.50 21.84
CA ASP A 99 -18.23 1.29 20.44
C ASP A 99 -17.05 0.61 19.73
N ILE A 100 -17.15 -0.71 19.57
CA ILE A 100 -16.11 -1.54 18.97
C ILE A 100 -16.60 -2.05 17.61
N ARG A 101 -15.88 -1.69 16.55
CA ARG A 101 -16.03 -2.31 15.24
C ARG A 101 -15.09 -3.51 15.11
N PHE A 102 -15.67 -4.69 15.01
CA PHE A 102 -14.94 -5.92 14.68
C PHE A 102 -14.78 -6.07 13.17
N CYS A 103 -13.54 -6.27 12.71
CA CYS A 103 -13.22 -6.44 11.30
C CYS A 103 -12.30 -7.66 11.11
N TYR A 104 -12.64 -8.52 10.15
CA TYR A 104 -11.67 -9.53 9.70
C TYR A 104 -10.58 -8.87 8.86
N TYR A 105 -9.35 -9.38 8.91
CA TYR A 105 -8.27 -8.87 8.05
C TYR A 105 -8.61 -8.93 6.55
N ARG A 106 -9.31 -9.99 6.12
CA ARG A 106 -9.80 -10.12 4.73
C ARG A 106 -10.78 -9.03 4.31
N ASP A 107 -11.52 -8.45 5.26
CA ASP A 107 -12.58 -7.45 5.02
C ASP A 107 -12.10 -6.02 5.33
N SER A 108 -10.78 -5.81 5.38
CA SER A 108 -10.10 -4.54 5.67
C SER A 108 -10.40 -3.41 4.68
N GLU A 109 -11.07 -3.68 3.57
CA GLU A 109 -11.50 -2.66 2.61
C GLU A 109 -12.74 -1.91 3.12
N SER A 110 -13.55 -2.56 3.95
CA SER A 110 -14.78 -1.97 4.51
C SER A 110 -14.54 -0.90 5.59
N ILE A 111 -13.30 -0.77 6.08
CA ILE A 111 -12.91 0.24 7.08
C ILE A 111 -12.37 1.51 6.44
N LEU A 112 -12.15 1.50 5.13
CA LEU A 112 -11.69 2.67 4.38
C LEU A 112 -12.74 3.78 4.42
N GLY A 113 -12.28 5.03 4.41
CA GLY A 113 -13.14 6.21 4.55
C GLY A 113 -13.59 6.51 5.99
N LYS A 114 -13.45 5.56 6.93
CA LYS A 114 -13.78 5.77 8.35
C LYS A 114 -12.54 6.07 9.17
N THR A 115 -12.77 6.64 10.35
CA THR A 115 -11.72 7.02 11.31
C THR A 115 -12.07 6.44 12.69
N TYR A 116 -11.06 5.93 13.40
CA TYR A 116 -11.17 5.39 14.76
C TYR A 116 -10.09 6.01 15.65
N ASP A 117 -10.29 5.96 16.97
CA ASP A 117 -9.35 6.53 17.93
C ASP A 117 -8.38 5.47 18.48
N MET A 118 -8.78 4.20 18.46
CA MET A 118 -7.94 3.08 18.84
C MET A 118 -8.05 1.94 17.82
N CYS A 119 -6.93 1.36 17.42
CA CYS A 119 -6.87 0.19 16.54
C CYS A 119 -6.10 -0.95 17.20
N VAL A 120 -6.72 -2.13 17.31
CA VAL A 120 -6.14 -3.34 17.90
C VAL A 120 -5.89 -4.37 16.80
N LEU A 121 -4.65 -4.80 16.65
CA LEU A 121 -4.19 -5.81 15.72
C LEU A 121 -3.80 -7.07 16.51
N SER A 122 -4.60 -8.14 16.38
CA SER A 122 -4.50 -9.30 17.27
C SER A 122 -3.49 -10.35 16.85
N ASP A 123 -3.43 -10.65 15.55
CA ASP A 123 -2.57 -11.71 15.01
C ASP A 123 -1.47 -11.09 14.15
N PHE A 124 -0.23 -11.02 14.68
CA PHE A 124 0.93 -10.50 13.93
C PHE A 124 1.29 -11.36 12.71
N GLU A 125 1.15 -12.69 12.82
CA GLU A 125 1.41 -13.65 11.73
C GLU A 125 0.60 -13.34 10.46
N ALA A 126 -0.56 -12.70 10.60
CA ALA A 126 -1.46 -12.35 9.50
C ALA A 126 -1.23 -10.93 8.94
N LEU A 127 -0.38 -10.11 9.57
CA LEU A 127 -0.21 -8.69 9.23
C LEU A 127 0.67 -8.52 7.99
N THR A 128 0.03 -8.45 6.83
CA THR A 128 0.72 -8.02 5.60
C THR A 128 0.99 -6.50 5.59
N PRO A 129 2.03 -6.02 4.87
CA PRO A 129 2.29 -4.59 4.68
C PRO A 129 1.07 -3.76 4.30
N ASN A 130 0.25 -4.27 3.38
CA ASN A 130 -0.97 -3.58 2.95
C ASN A 130 -2.02 -3.47 4.08
N LEU A 131 -2.14 -4.49 4.93
CA LEU A 131 -3.03 -4.44 6.10
C LEU A 131 -2.56 -3.40 7.11
N LEU A 132 -1.25 -3.35 7.40
CA LEU A 132 -0.67 -2.33 8.28
C LEU A 132 -1.01 -0.93 7.78
N CYS A 133 -0.83 -0.65 6.49
CA CYS A 133 -1.23 0.64 5.95
C CYS A 133 -2.72 0.94 6.12
N ARG A 134 -3.59 -0.01 5.76
CA ARG A 134 -5.05 0.15 5.85
C ARG A 134 -5.51 0.44 7.27
N THR A 135 -5.01 -0.29 8.24
CA THR A 135 -5.47 -0.16 9.63
C THR A 135 -4.87 1.08 10.30
N MET A 136 -3.56 1.31 10.15
CA MET A 136 -2.89 2.42 10.82
C MET A 136 -3.34 3.78 10.28
N GLU A 137 -3.66 3.90 8.99
CA GLU A 137 -4.16 5.14 8.38
C GLU A 137 -5.56 5.54 8.88
N THR A 138 -6.38 4.58 9.33
CA THR A 138 -7.72 4.87 9.85
C THR A 138 -7.71 5.45 11.26
N VAL A 139 -6.55 5.53 11.92
CA VAL A 139 -6.44 6.06 13.28
C VAL A 139 -6.28 7.58 13.27
N SER A 140 -7.05 8.27 14.11
CA SER A 140 -6.96 9.72 14.33
C SER A 140 -5.69 10.10 15.11
N GLY A 141 -5.26 11.35 15.00
CA GLY A 141 -4.21 11.93 15.83
C GLY A 141 -4.62 11.91 17.31
N GLY A 142 -3.65 11.68 18.20
CA GLY A 142 -3.88 11.33 19.60
C GLY A 142 -4.35 9.89 19.81
N GLY A 143 -4.64 9.15 18.74
CA GLY A 143 -5.08 7.76 18.80
C GLY A 143 -3.96 6.75 19.08
N ILE A 144 -4.38 5.53 19.42
CA ILE A 144 -3.49 4.42 19.79
C ILE A 144 -3.62 3.27 18.78
N VAL A 145 -2.50 2.87 18.18
CA VAL A 145 -2.36 1.61 17.46
C VAL A 145 -1.70 0.59 18.38
N MET A 146 -2.35 -0.56 18.59
CA MET A 146 -1.84 -1.64 19.41
C MET A 146 -1.64 -2.91 18.58
N VAL A 147 -0.43 -3.47 18.60
CA VAL A 147 -0.08 -4.75 18.01
C VAL A 147 0.13 -5.76 19.13
N MET A 148 -0.62 -6.85 19.12
CA MET A 148 -0.46 -7.94 20.08
C MET A 148 0.46 -9.02 19.52
N LEU A 149 1.46 -9.39 20.32
CA LEU A 149 2.37 -10.49 20.08
C LEU A 149 2.15 -11.54 21.17
N ARG A 150 2.13 -12.82 20.80
CA ARG A 150 2.03 -13.92 21.78
C ARG A 150 3.27 -13.94 22.68
N THR A 151 3.18 -14.60 23.84
CA THR A 151 4.33 -14.73 24.75
C THR A 151 5.51 -15.39 24.04
N MET A 152 6.66 -14.75 24.13
CA MET A 152 7.94 -15.24 23.61
C MET A 152 9.04 -15.05 24.66
N SER A 153 10.06 -15.91 24.64
CA SER A 153 11.18 -15.81 25.58
C SER A 153 12.27 -14.84 25.11
N SER A 154 12.30 -14.50 23.82
CA SER A 154 13.19 -13.48 23.23
C SER A 154 12.52 -12.84 22.02
N LEU A 155 12.79 -11.56 21.78
CA LEU A 155 12.30 -10.86 20.59
C LEU A 155 12.95 -11.37 19.30
N LYS A 156 14.10 -12.05 19.38
CA LYS A 156 14.71 -12.74 18.23
C LYS A 156 13.87 -13.91 17.73
N GLN A 157 13.00 -14.49 18.56
CA GLN A 157 12.05 -15.53 18.11
C GLN A 157 11.05 -14.96 17.10
N LEU A 158 10.75 -13.66 17.16
CA LEU A 158 9.92 -13.01 16.17
C LEU A 158 10.62 -12.93 14.80
N TYR A 159 11.96 -12.94 14.75
CA TYR A 159 12.67 -13.04 13.48
C TYR A 159 12.27 -14.30 12.75
N SER A 160 12.24 -15.45 13.40
CA SER A 160 11.90 -16.73 12.77
C SER A 160 10.40 -17.01 12.66
N THR A 161 9.52 -16.06 13.02
CA THR A 161 8.08 -16.28 12.92
C THR A 161 7.62 -16.41 11.47
N VAL A 162 6.91 -17.51 11.20
CA VAL A 162 6.29 -17.76 9.90
C VAL A 162 5.00 -16.97 9.81
N MET A 163 4.92 -16.07 8.83
CA MET A 163 3.70 -15.35 8.48
C MET A 163 2.76 -16.21 7.65
N ASP A 164 1.48 -15.89 7.68
CA ASP A 164 0.48 -16.52 6.82
C ASP A 164 0.77 -16.35 5.33
N ALA A 165 1.38 -15.22 4.96
CA ALA A 165 1.82 -14.98 3.58
C ALA A 165 2.86 -16.03 3.13
N HIS A 166 3.69 -16.54 4.04
CA HIS A 166 4.71 -17.56 3.73
C HIS A 166 4.10 -18.91 3.35
N SER A 167 2.87 -19.21 3.77
CA SER A 167 2.15 -20.40 3.29
C SER A 167 1.97 -20.39 1.77
N LYS A 168 1.92 -19.20 1.16
CA LYS A 168 1.87 -19.03 -0.30
C LYS A 168 3.27 -19.09 -0.95
N PHE A 169 4.34 -18.94 -0.19
CA PHE A 169 5.70 -18.97 -0.72
C PHE A 169 6.34 -20.36 -0.62
N ARG A 170 5.77 -21.25 0.21
CA ARG A 170 6.14 -22.67 0.27
C ARG A 170 5.66 -23.37 -1.01
N GLY A 171 6.61 -23.94 -1.74
CA GLY A 171 6.38 -24.74 -2.94
C GLY A 171 6.94 -26.15 -2.77
N GLU A 172 6.88 -26.98 -3.81
CA GLU A 172 7.47 -28.33 -3.78
C GLU A 172 9.00 -28.28 -3.56
N ASP A 173 9.69 -27.26 -4.08
CA ASP A 173 11.16 -27.14 -4.02
C ASP A 173 11.71 -26.49 -2.73
N HIS A 174 10.87 -25.72 -2.02
CA HIS A 174 11.29 -24.96 -0.84
C HIS A 174 10.23 -25.04 0.27
N ASP A 175 10.52 -25.82 1.30
CA ASP A 175 9.67 -25.95 2.50
C ASP A 175 9.95 -24.84 3.54
N THR A 176 11.19 -24.34 3.57
CA THR A 176 11.62 -23.27 4.47
C THR A 176 11.57 -21.90 3.77
N VAL A 177 10.94 -20.94 4.43
CA VAL A 177 10.86 -19.54 4.00
C VAL A 177 11.60 -18.72 5.05
N GLU A 178 12.52 -17.89 4.62
CA GLU A 178 13.27 -17.00 5.51
C GLU A 178 12.53 -15.67 5.68
N PRO A 179 12.03 -15.35 6.88
CA PRO A 179 11.23 -14.16 7.19
C PRO A 179 12.05 -12.86 7.30
N ARG A 180 12.67 -12.42 6.19
CA ARG A 180 13.50 -11.21 6.14
C ARG A 180 12.72 -9.93 6.47
N PHE A 181 11.45 -9.85 6.06
CA PHE A 181 10.61 -8.69 6.35
C PHE A 181 10.37 -8.50 7.85
N ASN A 182 10.23 -9.59 8.62
CA ASN A 182 10.00 -9.53 10.06
C ASN A 182 11.24 -9.03 10.81
N GLU A 183 12.44 -9.47 10.40
CA GLU A 183 13.70 -8.96 10.93
C GLU A 183 13.79 -7.44 10.72
N ARG A 184 13.52 -6.97 9.50
CA ARG A 184 13.48 -5.55 9.16
C ARG A 184 12.40 -4.78 9.95
N PHE A 185 11.20 -5.33 10.07
CA PHE A 185 10.10 -4.71 10.80
C PHE A 185 10.49 -4.40 12.24
N ILE A 186 11.07 -5.38 12.95
CA ILE A 186 11.44 -5.24 14.36
C ILE A 186 12.61 -4.27 14.54
N LEU A 187 13.63 -4.36 13.68
CA LEU A 187 14.74 -3.40 13.69
C LEU A 187 14.23 -1.98 13.44
N SER A 188 13.23 -1.81 12.58
CA SER A 188 12.62 -0.50 12.33
C SER A 188 11.81 0.05 13.50
N LEU A 189 11.28 -0.80 14.40
CA LEU A 189 10.56 -0.32 15.59
C LEU A 189 11.48 0.46 16.53
N ALA A 190 12.76 0.11 16.58
CA ALA A 190 13.76 0.81 17.39
C ALA A 190 13.98 2.27 16.91
N ASP A 191 13.78 2.56 15.63
CA ASP A 191 13.91 3.90 15.04
C ASP A 191 12.61 4.74 15.13
N CYS A 192 11.50 4.14 15.57
CA CYS A 192 10.20 4.81 15.61
C CYS A 192 10.02 5.60 16.91
N ARG A 193 10.08 6.94 16.81
CA ARG A 193 9.97 7.86 17.96
C ARG A 193 8.65 7.75 18.75
N ASN A 194 7.55 7.36 18.11
CA ASN A 194 6.23 7.24 18.75
C ASN A 194 5.84 5.78 19.04
N CYS A 195 6.83 4.88 19.16
CA CYS A 195 6.62 3.46 19.44
C CYS A 195 7.15 3.06 20.82
N LEU A 196 6.34 2.32 21.58
CA LEU A 196 6.77 1.64 22.81
C LEU A 196 6.49 0.14 22.71
N VAL A 197 7.53 -0.65 22.93
CA VAL A 197 7.40 -2.11 23.12
C VAL A 197 7.26 -2.37 24.62
N VAL A 198 6.18 -3.02 25.01
CA VAL A 198 5.81 -3.30 26.40
C VAL A 198 5.47 -4.77 26.60
N ASP A 199 5.63 -5.27 27.82
CA ASP A 199 5.17 -6.62 28.19
C ASP A 199 3.69 -6.62 28.63
N ASP A 200 3.19 -7.80 28.99
CA ASP A 200 1.85 -8.03 29.54
C ASP A 200 1.53 -7.25 30.82
N GLU A 201 2.53 -6.67 31.49
CA GLU A 201 2.35 -5.86 32.70
C GLU A 201 2.61 -4.36 32.46
N LEU A 202 2.74 -3.94 31.18
CA LEU A 202 3.08 -2.58 30.76
C LEU A 202 4.47 -2.09 31.24
N ASN A 203 5.41 -3.00 31.47
CA ASN A 203 6.81 -2.66 31.66
C ASN A 203 7.46 -2.41 30.28
N VAL A 204 8.15 -1.28 30.12
CA VAL A 204 8.77 -0.90 28.84
C VAL A 204 10.06 -1.69 28.60
N LEU A 205 10.19 -2.26 27.41
CA LEU A 205 11.36 -3.03 26.98
C LEU A 205 12.50 -2.14 26.40
N PRO A 206 13.77 -2.56 26.50
CA PRO A 206 14.93 -1.75 26.08
C PRO A 206 15.01 -1.42 24.59
N VAL A 207 14.28 -2.15 23.73
CA VAL A 207 14.23 -1.90 22.28
C VAL A 207 13.72 -0.49 21.96
N SER A 208 12.97 0.12 22.86
CA SER A 208 12.39 1.45 22.69
C SER A 208 13.37 2.60 23.03
N GLN A 209 14.69 2.37 23.09
CA GLN A 209 15.67 3.36 23.58
C GLN A 209 15.68 4.69 22.83
N ALA A 210 15.42 4.73 21.52
CA ALA A 210 15.31 5.98 20.78
C ALA A 210 14.09 6.81 21.21
N THR A 211 12.95 6.14 21.46
CA THR A 211 11.74 6.74 22.04
C THR A 211 11.99 7.22 23.46
N LEU A 212 12.80 6.49 24.24
CA LEU A 212 13.16 6.85 25.61
C LEU A 212 13.95 8.16 25.67
N GLY A 213 14.89 8.38 24.74
CA GLY A 213 15.61 9.65 24.61
C GLY A 213 14.66 10.82 24.32
N SER A 214 13.73 10.64 23.37
CA SER A 214 12.74 11.68 23.06
C SER A 214 11.77 11.96 24.20
N ILE A 215 11.33 10.95 24.94
CA ILE A 215 10.41 11.14 26.09
C ILE A 215 11.12 11.91 27.22
N SER A 216 12.42 11.70 27.43
CA SER A 216 13.20 12.42 28.46
C SER A 216 13.59 13.85 28.06
N GLU A 217 13.94 14.09 26.79
CA GLU A 217 14.30 15.43 26.28
C GLU A 217 13.09 16.36 26.19
N THR A 218 11.87 15.83 26.04
CA THR A 218 10.63 16.62 25.91
C THR A 218 9.98 16.99 27.25
N SER A 219 10.76 17.00 28.34
CA SER A 219 10.35 17.67 29.58
C SER A 219 10.57 19.19 29.53
N SER A 220 11.22 19.71 28.48
CA SER A 220 11.26 21.13 28.16
C SER A 220 10.10 21.53 27.22
N SER A 221 9.36 22.55 27.64
CA SER A 221 8.17 23.11 26.99
C SER A 221 8.38 23.59 25.54
N GLU A 222 9.62 23.70 25.06
CA GLU A 222 9.98 24.39 23.81
C GLU A 222 9.52 23.66 22.52
N ASN A 223 9.40 22.34 22.54
CA ASN A 223 8.93 21.55 21.36
C ASN A 223 7.41 21.32 21.35
N VAL A 224 6.70 21.67 22.43
CA VAL A 224 5.23 21.70 22.45
C VAL A 224 4.76 22.98 21.78
N ASP A 225 5.42 24.09 22.10
CA ASP A 225 5.16 25.40 21.49
C ASP A 225 5.25 25.36 19.96
N GLN A 226 6.21 24.64 19.36
CA GLN A 226 6.36 24.58 17.89
C GLN A 226 5.24 23.79 17.17
N ALA A 227 4.71 22.73 17.77
CA ALA A 227 3.65 21.92 17.16
C ALA A 227 2.27 22.60 17.33
N GLU A 228 2.04 23.22 18.49
CA GLU A 228 0.89 24.10 18.70
C GLU A 228 0.96 25.33 17.79
N LEU A 229 2.14 25.95 17.62
CA LEU A 229 2.34 27.03 16.64
C LEU A 229 2.05 26.59 15.21
N ALA A 230 2.49 25.40 14.79
CA ALA A 230 2.26 24.94 13.40
C ALA A 230 0.76 24.73 13.11
N THR A 231 0.03 24.13 14.06
CA THR A 231 -1.42 23.90 13.91
C THR A 231 -2.20 25.21 14.00
N ALA A 232 -1.81 26.10 14.93
CA ALA A 232 -2.38 27.42 15.07
C ALA A 232 -2.07 28.33 13.86
N ASN A 233 -0.88 28.21 13.26
CA ASN A 233 -0.52 28.92 12.04
C ASN A 233 -1.37 28.46 10.84
N ASP A 234 -1.56 27.14 10.67
CA ASP A 234 -2.42 26.60 9.60
C ASP A 234 -3.88 27.06 9.74
N GLU A 235 -4.40 27.09 10.98
CA GLU A 235 -5.74 27.60 11.27
C GLU A 235 -5.85 29.12 11.06
N ALA A 236 -4.84 29.88 11.49
CA ALA A 236 -4.79 31.33 11.30
C ALA A 236 -4.66 31.72 9.82
N GLU A 237 -3.85 30.99 9.04
CA GLU A 237 -3.77 31.18 7.58
C GLU A 237 -5.09 30.86 6.89
N ARG A 238 -5.77 29.79 7.31
CA ARG A 238 -7.11 29.44 6.81
C ARG A 238 -8.10 30.57 7.11
N ASP A 239 -8.11 31.07 8.34
CA ASP A 239 -9.02 32.15 8.74
C ASP A 239 -8.69 33.48 8.06
N ALA A 240 -7.42 33.77 7.77
CA ALA A 240 -7.02 34.91 6.95
C ALA A 240 -7.57 34.79 5.52
N LEU A 241 -7.44 33.62 4.87
CA LEU A 241 -8.00 33.36 3.54
C LEU A 241 -9.54 33.47 3.51
N VAL A 242 -10.21 33.02 4.57
CA VAL A 242 -11.66 33.19 4.72
C VAL A 242 -12.02 34.67 4.89
N GLY A 243 -11.18 35.45 5.57
CA GLY A 243 -11.36 36.89 5.77
C GLY A 243 -11.16 37.75 4.51
N GLU A 244 -10.41 37.27 3.52
CA GLU A 244 -10.26 37.92 2.20
C GLU A 244 -11.52 37.79 1.32
N LEU A 245 -12.40 36.83 1.63
CA LEU A 245 -13.63 36.56 0.88
C LEU A 245 -14.82 37.30 1.48
N ASP A 246 -15.75 37.73 0.61
CA ASP A 246 -17.01 38.33 1.06
C ASP A 246 -17.76 37.39 2.04
N PRO A 247 -18.13 37.85 3.24
CA PRO A 247 -18.67 36.99 4.30
C PRO A 247 -20.02 36.34 3.95
N ASP A 248 -20.79 36.97 3.05
CA ASP A 248 -22.08 36.47 2.57
C ASP A 248 -21.99 35.59 1.32
N SER A 249 -20.81 35.48 0.70
CA SER A 249 -20.62 34.63 -0.47
C SER A 249 -20.82 33.15 -0.11
N THR A 250 -21.49 32.41 -0.99
CA THR A 250 -21.61 30.94 -0.88
C THR A 250 -20.25 30.29 -0.77
N LEU A 251 -19.24 30.82 -1.47
CA LEU A 251 -17.87 30.34 -1.42
C LEU A 251 -17.28 30.45 0.00
N SER A 252 -17.50 31.55 0.72
CA SER A 252 -16.99 31.71 2.09
C SER A 252 -17.56 30.66 3.05
N LYS A 253 -18.85 30.34 2.94
CA LYS A 253 -19.50 29.29 3.74
C LYS A 253 -18.92 27.90 3.45
N VAL A 254 -18.65 27.58 2.19
CA VAL A 254 -18.05 26.30 1.80
C VAL A 254 -16.59 26.21 2.24
N VAL A 255 -15.81 27.29 2.07
CA VAL A 255 -14.39 27.32 2.48
C VAL A 255 -14.25 27.17 4.01
N LYS A 256 -15.20 27.69 4.80
CA LYS A 256 -15.24 27.46 6.26
C LYS A 256 -15.43 25.99 6.67
N LEU A 257 -15.95 25.13 5.78
CA LEU A 257 -16.06 23.69 6.04
C LEU A 257 -14.73 22.95 5.82
N ALA A 258 -13.76 23.57 5.14
CA ALA A 258 -12.45 22.98 4.94
C ALA A 258 -11.70 22.88 6.27
N LYS A 259 -11.09 21.72 6.54
CA LYS A 259 -10.33 21.50 7.77
C LYS A 259 -8.93 22.12 7.71
N THR A 260 -8.30 22.10 6.54
CA THR A 260 -6.90 22.54 6.36
C THR A 260 -6.81 23.72 5.41
N CYS A 261 -5.74 24.52 5.55
CA CYS A 261 -5.44 25.64 4.65
C CYS A 261 -5.29 25.17 3.18
N ASP A 262 -4.60 24.05 2.94
CA ASP A 262 -4.48 23.42 1.62
C ASP A 262 -5.85 23.09 1.01
N GLN A 263 -6.75 22.52 1.82
CA GLN A 263 -8.09 22.19 1.37
C GLN A 263 -8.89 23.45 1.05
N ALA A 264 -8.77 24.51 1.85
CA ALA A 264 -9.40 25.80 1.61
C ALA A 264 -8.91 26.40 0.27
N LYS A 265 -7.59 26.44 0.03
CA LYS A 265 -6.98 26.89 -1.23
C LYS A 265 -7.49 26.08 -2.43
N ALA A 266 -7.58 24.76 -2.29
CA ALA A 266 -8.09 23.90 -3.36
C ALA A 266 -9.57 24.16 -3.67
N VAL A 267 -10.42 24.30 -2.64
CA VAL A 267 -11.85 24.61 -2.80
C VAL A 267 -12.05 26.01 -3.39
N MET A 268 -11.24 26.99 -3.01
CA MET A 268 -11.25 28.33 -3.62
C MET A 268 -10.92 28.26 -5.11
N SER A 269 -9.86 27.53 -5.48
CA SER A 269 -9.49 27.35 -6.89
C SER A 269 -10.59 26.63 -7.68
N PHE A 270 -11.20 25.58 -7.13
CA PHE A 270 -12.37 24.94 -7.74
C PHE A 270 -13.53 25.93 -7.91
N GLY A 271 -13.82 26.75 -6.90
CA GLY A 271 -14.86 27.76 -6.97
C GLY A 271 -14.64 28.81 -8.05
N GLN A 272 -13.39 29.28 -8.22
CA GLN A 272 -13.02 30.20 -9.28
C GLN A 272 -13.23 29.59 -10.68
N VAL A 273 -12.86 28.33 -10.87
CA VAL A 273 -13.08 27.60 -12.14
C VAL A 273 -14.56 27.37 -12.43
N ILE A 274 -15.33 27.01 -11.41
CA ILE A 274 -16.78 26.80 -11.54
C ILE A 274 -17.49 28.12 -11.86
N THR A 275 -17.04 29.24 -11.28
CA THR A 275 -17.61 30.57 -11.51
C THR A 275 -17.22 31.16 -12.87
N SER A 276 -16.00 30.87 -13.36
CA SER A 276 -15.55 31.36 -14.67
C SER A 276 -16.27 30.71 -15.84
N GLN A 277 -16.91 29.54 -15.63
CA GLN A 277 -17.64 28.77 -16.64
C GLN A 277 -16.86 28.54 -17.94
N ASN A 278 -15.52 28.47 -17.85
CA ASN A 278 -14.68 28.28 -19.02
C ASN A 278 -14.65 26.81 -19.43
N MET A 279 -15.32 26.50 -20.54
CA MET A 279 -15.46 25.14 -21.05
C MET A 279 -14.08 24.57 -21.46
N GLY A 280 -13.86 23.28 -21.17
CA GLY A 280 -12.60 22.61 -21.49
C GLY A 280 -11.46 22.86 -20.49
N GLN A 281 -11.72 23.55 -19.38
CA GLN A 281 -10.78 23.63 -18.27
C GLN A 281 -10.72 22.29 -17.52
N VAL A 282 -9.49 21.86 -17.23
CA VAL A 282 -9.19 20.62 -16.52
C VAL A 282 -8.43 20.95 -15.24
N VAL A 283 -8.98 20.62 -14.09
CA VAL A 283 -8.33 20.80 -12.79
C VAL A 283 -7.93 19.44 -12.24
N SER A 284 -6.65 19.23 -11.98
CA SER A 284 -6.11 17.99 -11.42
C SER A 284 -5.64 18.19 -9.99
N LEU A 285 -6.35 17.58 -9.04
CA LEU A 285 -6.01 17.54 -7.63
C LEU A 285 -5.21 16.27 -7.31
N THR A 286 -3.95 16.45 -6.95
CA THR A 286 -3.05 15.36 -6.59
C THR A 286 -2.81 15.34 -5.09
N ALA A 287 -2.96 14.20 -4.42
CA ALA A 287 -2.62 14.12 -3.00
C ALA A 287 -2.29 12.70 -2.56
N ALA A 288 -1.57 12.60 -1.44
CA ALA A 288 -1.49 11.35 -0.71
C ALA A 288 -2.86 10.87 -0.23
N ARG A 289 -2.94 9.62 0.22
CA ARG A 289 -4.16 9.09 0.84
C ARG A 289 -4.42 9.78 2.18
N GLY A 290 -5.69 9.92 2.58
CA GLY A 290 -6.05 10.51 3.86
C GLY A 290 -5.87 12.04 3.98
N ARG A 291 -5.72 12.76 2.86
CA ARG A 291 -5.60 14.23 2.81
C ARG A 291 -6.91 14.97 2.47
N GLY A 292 -8.02 14.25 2.30
CA GLY A 292 -9.35 14.86 2.08
C GLY A 292 -9.74 15.14 0.62
N LYS A 293 -9.13 14.47 -0.37
CA LYS A 293 -9.44 14.64 -1.81
C LYS A 293 -10.95 14.54 -2.14
N SER A 294 -11.59 13.43 -1.78
CA SER A 294 -13.01 13.19 -2.05
C SER A 294 -13.92 14.19 -1.33
N ALA A 295 -13.51 14.67 -0.15
CA ALA A 295 -14.22 15.72 0.58
C ALA A 295 -14.14 17.07 -0.16
N SER A 296 -12.97 17.44 -0.68
CA SER A 296 -12.77 18.66 -1.48
C SER A 296 -13.59 18.64 -2.77
N LEU A 297 -13.63 17.49 -3.46
CA LEU A 297 -14.49 17.31 -4.64
C LEU A 297 -15.97 17.39 -4.30
N GLY A 298 -16.41 16.79 -3.18
CA GLY A 298 -17.81 16.87 -2.72
C GLY A 298 -18.24 18.31 -2.44
N MET A 299 -17.39 19.09 -1.76
CA MET A 299 -17.61 20.52 -1.53
C MET A 299 -17.70 21.31 -2.84
N ALA A 300 -16.84 21.01 -3.82
CA ALA A 300 -16.86 21.65 -5.14
C ALA A 300 -18.13 21.32 -5.93
N ILE A 301 -18.63 20.08 -5.87
CA ILE A 301 -19.89 19.68 -6.53
C ILE A 301 -21.07 20.45 -5.94
N ALA A 302 -21.17 20.54 -4.62
CA ALA A 302 -22.24 21.30 -3.98
C ALA A 302 -22.21 22.79 -4.37
N LEU A 303 -21.01 23.37 -4.46
CA LEU A 303 -20.82 24.73 -4.95
C LEU A 303 -21.29 24.88 -6.41
N ALA A 304 -20.96 23.95 -7.30
CA ALA A 304 -21.43 23.96 -8.69
C ALA A 304 -22.96 23.95 -8.79
N ILE A 305 -23.65 23.13 -7.98
CA ILE A 305 -25.11 23.13 -7.93
C ILE A 305 -25.64 24.51 -7.52
N THR A 306 -25.02 25.19 -6.55
CA THR A 306 -25.46 26.54 -6.16
C THR A 306 -25.22 27.60 -7.23
N GLN A 307 -24.24 27.41 -8.11
CA GLN A 307 -23.95 28.28 -9.26
C GLN A 307 -24.82 27.97 -10.50
N GLY A 308 -25.75 27.01 -10.39
CA GLY A 308 -26.75 26.75 -11.42
C GLY A 308 -26.43 25.64 -12.42
N TYR A 309 -25.42 24.80 -12.16
CA TYR A 309 -25.10 23.66 -13.04
C TYR A 309 -26.24 22.62 -12.99
N SER A 310 -26.75 22.22 -14.16
CA SER A 310 -27.90 21.31 -14.28
C SER A 310 -27.50 19.84 -14.14
N ASN A 311 -26.47 19.42 -14.87
CA ASN A 311 -26.07 18.01 -14.96
C ASN A 311 -24.60 17.84 -14.54
N VAL A 312 -24.40 17.30 -13.33
CA VAL A 312 -23.09 16.97 -12.78
C VAL A 312 -22.89 15.46 -12.79
N PHE A 313 -21.88 15.00 -13.52
CA PHE A 313 -21.52 13.59 -13.56
C PHE A 313 -20.31 13.30 -12.69
N VAL A 314 -20.40 12.25 -11.87
CA VAL A 314 -19.32 11.76 -11.02
C VAL A 314 -18.92 10.37 -11.50
N THR A 315 -17.63 10.13 -11.66
CA THR A 315 -17.08 8.82 -12.04
C THR A 315 -15.98 8.40 -11.08
N ALA A 316 -15.93 7.11 -10.81
CA ALA A 316 -14.99 6.42 -9.93
C ALA A 316 -14.93 4.95 -10.36
N PRO A 317 -13.84 4.22 -10.04
CA PRO A 317 -13.70 2.81 -10.39
C PRO A 317 -14.82 1.92 -9.82
N SER A 318 -15.34 2.27 -8.63
CA SER A 318 -16.50 1.62 -8.02
C SER A 318 -17.40 2.67 -7.34
N PRO A 319 -18.72 2.43 -7.24
CA PRO A 319 -19.64 3.36 -6.57
C PRO A 319 -19.42 3.44 -5.06
N GLU A 320 -18.80 2.43 -4.44
CA GLU A 320 -18.51 2.40 -2.99
C GLU A 320 -17.48 3.47 -2.60
N ASN A 321 -16.53 3.80 -3.50
CA ASN A 321 -15.52 4.82 -3.26
C ASN A 321 -16.13 6.23 -3.12
N LEU A 322 -17.33 6.46 -3.68
CA LEU A 322 -18.00 7.75 -3.67
C LEU A 322 -18.81 8.03 -2.41
N THR A 323 -18.88 7.09 -1.47
CA THR A 323 -19.61 7.26 -0.20
C THR A 323 -19.16 8.53 0.54
N THR A 324 -17.85 8.75 0.65
CA THR A 324 -17.30 9.94 1.31
C THR A 324 -17.55 11.22 0.51
N LEU A 325 -17.42 11.17 -0.83
CA LEU A 325 -17.70 12.32 -1.69
C LEU A 325 -19.15 12.80 -1.53
N PHE A 326 -20.11 11.87 -1.61
CA PHE A 326 -21.53 12.19 -1.43
C PHE A 326 -21.86 12.64 0.00
N GLU A 327 -21.23 12.07 1.03
CA GLU A 327 -21.41 12.54 2.40
C GLU A 327 -21.03 14.02 2.55
N PHE A 328 -19.94 14.46 1.90
CA PHE A 328 -19.53 15.86 1.92
C PHE A 328 -20.42 16.75 1.06
N VAL A 329 -20.98 16.27 -0.05
CA VAL A 329 -22.03 17.00 -0.79
C VAL A 329 -23.21 17.33 0.14
N LEU A 330 -23.68 16.34 0.91
CA LEU A 330 -24.80 16.50 1.84
C LEU A 330 -24.47 17.46 2.99
N LYS A 331 -23.29 17.33 3.62
CA LYS A 331 -22.85 18.26 4.67
C LYS A 331 -22.73 19.70 4.18
N THR A 332 -22.27 19.89 2.94
CA THR A 332 -22.21 21.23 2.35
C THR A 332 -23.59 21.76 2.04
N PHE A 333 -24.52 20.94 1.57
CA PHE A 333 -25.93 21.31 1.40
C PHE A 333 -26.58 21.73 2.72
N GLU A 334 -26.35 21.00 3.83
CA GLU A 334 -26.83 21.40 5.16
C GLU A 334 -26.29 22.77 5.58
N SER A 335 -24.99 23.01 5.40
CA SER A 335 -24.35 24.31 5.71
C SER A 335 -24.88 25.46 4.86
N LEU A 336 -25.28 25.18 3.61
CA LEU A 336 -25.88 26.14 2.69
C LEU A 336 -27.41 26.28 2.88
N GLY A 337 -28.00 25.56 3.85
CA GLY A 337 -29.43 25.63 4.16
C GLY A 337 -30.33 24.91 3.14
N TYR A 338 -29.85 23.81 2.55
CA TYR A 338 -30.67 22.91 1.73
C TYR A 338 -31.29 21.82 2.61
N ALA A 339 -32.61 21.64 2.52
CA ALA A 339 -33.33 20.64 3.31
C ALA A 339 -33.58 19.34 2.52
N GLU A 340 -33.33 18.19 3.15
CA GLU A 340 -33.65 16.87 2.57
C GLU A 340 -35.18 16.73 2.37
N HIS A 341 -35.58 16.09 1.26
CA HIS A 341 -36.97 15.91 0.81
C HIS A 341 -37.74 17.18 0.41
N GLN A 342 -37.25 18.36 0.75
CA GLN A 342 -37.78 19.63 0.27
C GLN A 342 -36.98 20.15 -0.93
N ASP A 343 -35.67 20.32 -0.75
CA ASP A 343 -34.79 20.89 -1.77
C ASP A 343 -34.11 19.81 -2.61
N TYR A 344 -33.92 18.60 -2.07
CA TYR A 344 -33.28 17.49 -2.77
C TYR A 344 -33.80 16.11 -2.35
N SER A 345 -33.63 15.11 -3.22
CA SER A 345 -34.01 13.71 -2.99
C SER A 345 -32.86 12.76 -3.35
N LEU A 346 -32.67 11.72 -2.53
CA LEU A 346 -31.62 10.72 -2.69
C LEU A 346 -32.14 9.47 -3.41
N VAL A 347 -31.35 8.95 -4.35
CA VAL A 347 -31.64 7.69 -5.05
C VAL A 347 -30.47 6.72 -4.85
N GLN A 348 -30.75 5.63 -4.13
CA GLN A 348 -29.80 4.54 -3.89
C GLN A 348 -30.00 3.42 -4.91
N GLN A 349 -28.94 2.65 -5.18
CA GLN A 349 -29.03 1.53 -6.11
C GLN A 349 -29.99 0.46 -5.60
N GLN A 350 -31.08 0.20 -6.30
CA GLN A 350 -31.91 -0.99 -6.07
C GLN A 350 -31.20 -2.19 -6.69
N THR A 351 -30.83 -3.17 -5.86
CA THR A 351 -30.43 -4.49 -6.34
C THR A 351 -31.68 -5.18 -6.89
N GLY A 352 -31.75 -5.35 -8.21
CA GLY A 352 -32.85 -6.05 -8.86
C GLY A 352 -32.96 -7.51 -8.41
N SER A 353 -34.07 -7.82 -7.77
CA SER A 353 -34.84 -9.03 -8.01
C SER A 353 -36.31 -8.58 -8.05
N GLU A 354 -36.65 -7.85 -9.10
CA GLU A 354 -38.04 -7.52 -9.46
C GLU A 354 -38.46 -8.47 -10.58
N GLU A 355 -38.77 -9.71 -10.21
CA GLU A 355 -39.85 -10.48 -10.83
C GLU A 355 -40.79 -10.84 -9.68
N ASP A 356 -41.68 -9.92 -9.34
CA ASP A 356 -43.07 -10.21 -8.96
C ASP A 356 -43.78 -8.89 -8.67
N GLY A 357 -44.71 -8.56 -9.57
CA GLY A 357 -45.58 -7.41 -9.41
C GLY A 357 -46.65 -7.68 -8.36
N SER A 358 -46.58 -6.96 -7.25
CA SER A 358 -47.76 -6.42 -6.56
C SER A 358 -47.31 -5.53 -5.40
N ASP A 359 -47.82 -4.30 -5.39
CA ASP A 359 -48.01 -3.40 -4.25
C ASP A 359 -47.22 -3.69 -2.97
N ASN A 360 -46.26 -2.82 -2.63
CA ASN A 360 -46.03 -2.49 -1.22
C ASN A 360 -45.36 -1.12 -1.01
N ARG A 361 -46.21 -0.17 -0.62
CA ARG A 361 -45.87 1.05 0.12
C ARG A 361 -45.39 0.64 1.53
N ALA A 362 -44.11 0.26 1.67
CA ALA A 362 -43.54 -0.14 2.97
C ALA A 362 -42.70 0.98 3.61
N ARG A 363 -43.41 1.75 4.45
CA ARG A 363 -43.01 2.44 5.69
C ARG A 363 -41.54 2.27 6.12
N LEU A 364 -40.82 3.39 6.26
CA LEU A 364 -39.63 3.52 7.11
C LEU A 364 -39.99 3.13 8.56
N GLU A 365 -39.34 2.11 9.10
CA GLU A 365 -39.22 1.92 10.55
C GLU A 365 -37.76 1.95 10.97
N MET A 366 -37.48 2.88 11.88
CA MET A 366 -36.28 2.94 12.72
C MET A 366 -36.33 1.80 13.74
N GLY A 367 -35.40 0.85 13.69
CA GLY A 367 -35.24 -0.12 14.78
C GLY A 367 -34.45 -1.40 14.48
N GLY A 368 -33.20 -1.46 14.96
CA GLY A 368 -32.72 -2.61 15.75
C GLY A 368 -32.48 -3.98 15.09
N GLY A 369 -31.39 -4.10 14.34
CA GLY A 369 -30.43 -5.22 14.49
C GLY A 369 -30.63 -6.50 13.66
N GLY A 370 -29.61 -6.82 12.85
CA GLY A 370 -29.39 -8.19 12.35
C GLY A 370 -28.81 -8.26 10.93
N HIS A 371 -27.50 -8.06 10.79
CA HIS A 371 -26.62 -8.45 9.67
C HIS A 371 -27.27 -8.77 8.30
N ARG A 372 -27.35 -7.75 7.43
CA ARG A 372 -26.99 -7.72 5.98
C ARG A 372 -27.63 -6.47 5.33
N GLY A 373 -27.29 -5.30 5.85
CA GLY A 373 -27.44 -4.06 5.11
C GLY A 373 -26.06 -3.68 4.60
N VAL A 374 -25.64 -4.20 3.45
CA VAL A 374 -24.61 -3.49 2.70
C VAL A 374 -25.24 -2.13 2.43
N ASN A 375 -24.65 -1.07 2.98
CA ASN A 375 -25.15 0.28 2.79
C ASN A 375 -25.17 0.52 1.28
N LYS A 376 -26.37 0.52 0.67
CA LYS A 376 -26.48 0.59 -0.78
C LYS A 376 -25.84 1.90 -1.23
N PRO A 377 -24.90 1.88 -2.19
CA PRO A 377 -24.22 3.10 -2.58
C PRO A 377 -25.24 4.08 -3.16
N LEU A 378 -25.07 5.35 -2.80
CA LEU A 378 -25.84 6.44 -3.39
C LEU A 378 -25.40 6.60 -4.84
N VAL A 379 -26.35 6.60 -5.77
CA VAL A 379 -26.06 6.68 -7.21
C VAL A 379 -26.46 8.03 -7.78
N ARG A 380 -27.53 8.64 -7.27
CA ARG A 380 -28.02 9.91 -7.79
C ARG A 380 -28.62 10.79 -6.69
N ILE A 381 -28.39 12.09 -6.79
CA ILE A 381 -29.05 13.14 -6.01
C ILE A 381 -29.79 14.03 -7.00
N ASN A 382 -31.10 14.18 -6.82
CA ASN A 382 -31.88 15.16 -7.57
C ASN A 382 -32.10 16.39 -6.68
N VAL A 383 -31.85 17.58 -7.22
CA VAL A 383 -32.03 18.86 -6.52
C VAL A 383 -33.09 19.67 -7.28
N TYR A 384 -33.98 20.32 -6.55
CA TYR A 384 -35.15 21.01 -7.11
C TYR A 384 -35.29 22.47 -6.67
N LYS A 385 -34.37 22.99 -5.84
CA LYS A 385 -34.50 24.29 -5.18
C LYS A 385 -34.66 25.48 -6.14
N THR A 386 -33.83 25.56 -7.17
CA THR A 386 -33.90 26.63 -8.19
C THR A 386 -34.52 26.12 -9.48
N HIS A 387 -33.98 25.04 -10.01
CA HIS A 387 -34.46 24.28 -11.14
C HIS A 387 -34.09 22.81 -10.94
N ARG A 388 -34.48 21.94 -11.88
CA ARG A 388 -34.16 20.53 -11.81
C ARG A 388 -32.68 20.32 -12.12
N GLN A 389 -31.91 19.97 -11.10
CA GLN A 389 -30.50 19.66 -11.19
C GLN A 389 -30.25 18.21 -10.76
N THR A 390 -29.23 17.57 -11.30
CA THR A 390 -28.89 16.18 -11.00
C THR A 390 -27.40 15.99 -10.80
N ILE A 391 -27.06 15.28 -9.72
CA ILE A 391 -25.72 14.72 -9.49
C ILE A 391 -25.85 13.22 -9.67
N GLN A 392 -25.13 12.64 -10.63
CA GLN A 392 -25.25 11.22 -10.95
C GLN A 392 -23.89 10.54 -11.08
N TYR A 393 -23.77 9.36 -10.48
CA TYR A 393 -22.70 8.43 -10.78
C TYR A 393 -22.85 7.81 -12.17
N VAL A 394 -21.77 7.84 -12.94
CA VAL A 394 -21.66 7.16 -14.24
C VAL A 394 -20.43 6.26 -14.21
N SER A 395 -20.58 5.04 -14.71
CA SER A 395 -19.46 4.10 -14.85
C SER A 395 -18.41 4.69 -15.81
N PRO A 396 -17.09 4.57 -15.52
CA PRO A 396 -16.04 5.01 -16.43
C PRO A 396 -16.16 4.43 -17.86
N ALA A 397 -16.75 3.24 -18.00
CA ALA A 397 -16.93 2.58 -19.29
C ALA A 397 -17.97 3.29 -20.19
N ASP A 398 -18.91 4.03 -19.61
CA ASP A 398 -20.06 4.59 -20.30
C ASP A 398 -19.82 6.07 -20.70
N SER A 399 -18.79 6.31 -21.51
CA SER A 399 -18.38 7.66 -21.94
C SER A 399 -19.43 8.42 -22.75
N LYS A 400 -20.44 7.73 -23.31
CA LYS A 400 -21.49 8.33 -24.15
C LYS A 400 -22.38 9.30 -23.37
N TYR A 401 -22.78 8.97 -22.15
CA TYR A 401 -23.67 9.81 -21.33
C TYR A 401 -22.98 11.09 -20.83
N ILE A 402 -21.64 11.05 -20.73
CA ILE A 402 -20.83 12.14 -20.18
C ILE A 402 -20.76 13.33 -21.14
N SER A 403 -21.00 13.11 -22.43
CA SER A 403 -21.06 14.18 -23.45
C SER A 403 -22.15 15.24 -23.19
N GLN A 404 -23.20 14.89 -22.44
CA GLN A 404 -24.32 15.78 -22.12
C GLN A 404 -24.15 16.54 -20.80
N GLY A 405 -23.02 16.33 -20.11
CA GLY A 405 -22.75 16.94 -18.80
C GLY A 405 -22.04 18.28 -18.93
N GLU A 406 -22.33 19.18 -17.98
CA GLU A 406 -21.64 20.48 -17.89
C GLU A 406 -20.38 20.37 -17.02
N LEU A 407 -20.43 19.53 -15.99
CA LEU A 407 -19.33 19.27 -15.06
C LEU A 407 -19.10 17.76 -14.92
N LEU A 408 -17.87 17.33 -15.19
CA LEU A 408 -17.39 15.97 -14.97
C LEU A 408 -16.44 15.95 -13.77
N VAL A 409 -16.73 15.12 -12.78
CA VAL A 409 -15.86 14.87 -11.63
C VAL A 409 -15.34 13.44 -11.66
N ILE A 410 -14.02 13.27 -11.70
CA ILE A 410 -13.35 11.96 -11.72
C ILE A 410 -12.63 11.78 -10.38
N ASP A 411 -13.15 10.92 -9.50
CA ASP A 411 -12.47 10.58 -8.25
C ASP A 411 -11.55 9.34 -8.45
N GLU A 412 -10.34 9.40 -7.90
CA GLU A 412 -9.30 8.37 -8.04
C GLU A 412 -8.99 7.99 -9.50
N ALA A 413 -8.72 9.00 -10.34
CA ALA A 413 -8.39 8.84 -11.75
C ALA A 413 -7.20 7.89 -12.00
N ALA A 414 -6.27 7.77 -11.04
CA ALA A 414 -5.13 6.86 -11.12
C ALA A 414 -5.50 5.36 -11.09
N ALA A 415 -6.71 5.03 -10.65
CA ALA A 415 -7.23 3.65 -10.64
C ALA A 415 -8.02 3.30 -11.92
N ILE A 416 -8.28 4.29 -12.79
CA ILE A 416 -9.00 4.11 -14.05
C ILE A 416 -7.97 3.94 -15.20
N PRO A 417 -8.18 3.00 -16.13
CA PRO A 417 -7.31 2.84 -17.29
C PRO A 417 -7.09 4.14 -18.09
N LEU A 418 -5.84 4.41 -18.51
CA LEU A 418 -5.51 5.62 -19.29
C LEU A 418 -6.37 5.81 -20.54
N PRO A 419 -6.64 4.77 -21.35
CA PRO A 419 -7.45 4.93 -22.56
C PRO A 419 -8.88 5.38 -22.23
N VAL A 420 -9.43 4.89 -21.13
CA VAL A 420 -10.77 5.27 -20.64
C VAL A 420 -10.75 6.73 -20.20
N VAL A 421 -9.77 7.14 -19.37
CA VAL A 421 -9.63 8.55 -18.95
C VAL A 421 -9.46 9.49 -20.16
N LYS A 422 -8.67 9.08 -21.16
CA LYS A 422 -8.51 9.85 -22.41
C LYS A 422 -9.83 9.95 -23.19
N SER A 423 -10.61 8.88 -23.26
CA SER A 423 -11.95 8.93 -23.86
C SER A 423 -12.81 9.94 -23.10
N LEU A 424 -12.87 9.85 -21.77
CA LEU A 424 -13.67 10.73 -20.91
C LEU A 424 -13.33 12.21 -21.11
N LEU A 425 -12.04 12.53 -21.16
CA LEU A 425 -11.55 13.88 -21.43
C LEU A 425 -11.83 14.31 -22.88
N GLY A 426 -11.82 13.38 -23.84
CA GLY A 426 -11.98 13.65 -25.27
C GLY A 426 -13.42 13.92 -25.73
N THR A 427 -14.42 13.39 -25.02
CA THR A 427 -15.82 13.37 -25.47
C THR A 427 -16.65 14.65 -25.23
N GLY A 428 -16.09 15.74 -24.69
CA GLY A 428 -16.91 16.94 -24.45
C GLY A 428 -16.14 18.25 -24.20
N GLN A 429 -16.84 19.37 -24.38
CA GLN A 429 -16.47 20.71 -23.90
C GLN A 429 -17.08 20.93 -22.51
N HIS A 430 -16.75 20.08 -21.54
CA HIS A 430 -17.18 20.21 -20.15
C HIS A 430 -16.02 20.65 -19.27
N ILE A 431 -16.33 21.16 -18.08
CA ILE A 431 -15.32 21.39 -17.05
C ILE A 431 -15.02 20.04 -16.40
N THR A 432 -13.75 19.67 -16.31
CA THR A 432 -13.33 18.42 -15.64
C THR A 432 -12.57 18.70 -14.36
N LEU A 433 -13.07 18.18 -13.24
CA LEU A 433 -12.33 18.10 -11.98
C LEU A 433 -11.88 16.66 -11.77
N MET A 434 -10.58 16.41 -11.61
CA MET A 434 -10.07 15.07 -11.32
C MET A 434 -9.29 15.05 -10.03
N SER A 435 -9.41 13.97 -9.26
CA SER A 435 -8.52 13.66 -8.15
C SER A 435 -7.63 12.46 -8.51
N SER A 436 -6.43 12.45 -7.96
CA SER A 436 -5.50 11.32 -8.11
C SER A 436 -4.70 11.09 -6.85
N THR A 437 -4.64 9.84 -6.39
CA THR A 437 -3.70 9.44 -5.34
C THR A 437 -2.28 9.25 -5.89
N VAL A 438 -1.29 9.90 -5.25
CA VAL A 438 0.13 9.84 -5.64
C VAL A 438 0.96 8.97 -4.70
N GLN A 439 0.64 9.01 -3.41
CA GLN A 439 1.29 8.26 -2.33
C GLN A 439 0.23 7.40 -1.62
N GLY A 440 0.15 6.13 -1.99
CA GLY A 440 -0.86 5.21 -1.45
C GLY A 440 -0.51 3.74 -1.68
N TYR A 441 -1.02 2.89 -0.78
CA TYR A 441 -0.80 1.45 -0.79
C TYR A 441 -1.74 0.67 -1.72
N GLU A 442 -2.80 1.30 -2.23
CA GLU A 442 -3.78 0.66 -3.14
C GLU A 442 -3.30 0.50 -4.59
N GLY A 443 -2.01 0.74 -4.83
CA GLY A 443 -1.39 0.53 -6.13
C GLY A 443 -1.87 1.48 -7.21
N THR A 444 -2.14 2.72 -6.82
CA THR A 444 -2.40 3.81 -7.76
C THR A 444 -1.13 4.15 -8.51
N GLY A 445 -1.18 3.98 -9.83
CA GLY A 445 -0.06 4.19 -10.74
C GLY A 445 0.33 5.66 -10.82
N ARG A 446 1.32 6.07 -10.01
CA ARG A 446 2.00 7.37 -10.14
C ARG A 446 2.46 7.64 -11.57
N ALA A 447 2.90 6.59 -12.28
CA ALA A 447 3.27 6.68 -13.68
C ALA A 447 2.09 7.14 -14.57
N LEU A 448 0.84 6.81 -14.21
CA LEU A 448 -0.36 7.20 -14.93
C LEU A 448 -0.67 8.69 -14.74
N SER A 449 -0.71 9.18 -13.50
CA SER A 449 -1.02 10.58 -13.22
C SER A 449 0.05 11.49 -13.80
N LEU A 450 1.34 11.14 -13.65
CA LEU A 450 2.43 11.90 -14.25
C LEU A 450 2.44 11.83 -15.78
N LYS A 451 2.16 10.67 -16.39
CA LYS A 451 2.06 10.57 -17.87
C LYS A 451 0.86 11.35 -18.40
N LEU A 452 -0.29 11.26 -17.74
CA LEU A 452 -1.50 12.01 -18.11
C LEU A 452 -1.25 13.52 -18.01
N ILE A 453 -0.73 13.99 -16.88
CA ILE A 453 -0.38 15.39 -16.66
C ILE A 453 0.68 15.84 -17.67
N ALA A 454 1.72 15.05 -17.91
CA ALA A 454 2.74 15.38 -18.91
C ALA A 454 2.17 15.46 -20.33
N GLU A 455 1.21 14.59 -20.68
CA GLU A 455 0.55 14.62 -21.98
C GLU A 455 -0.38 15.83 -22.12
N LEU A 456 -1.16 16.14 -21.09
CA LEU A 456 -2.01 17.34 -21.05
C LEU A 456 -1.16 18.63 -21.11
N ARG A 457 -0.03 18.68 -20.39
CA ARG A 457 0.95 19.77 -20.50
C ARG A 457 1.52 19.91 -21.91
N LYS A 458 1.80 18.80 -22.61
CA LYS A 458 2.27 18.82 -24.01
C LYS A 458 1.19 19.36 -24.95
N GLN A 459 -0.07 18.94 -24.77
CA GLN A 459 -1.21 19.44 -25.54
C GLN A 459 -1.40 20.95 -25.31
N GLN A 460 -1.27 21.42 -24.07
CA GLN A 460 -1.35 22.85 -23.74
C GLN A 460 -0.20 23.67 -24.37
N LYS A 461 1.03 23.14 -24.40
CA LYS A 461 2.18 23.81 -25.03
C LYS A 461 2.09 23.86 -26.56
N GLY A 462 1.51 22.83 -27.19
CA GLY A 462 1.29 22.78 -28.64
C GLY A 462 0.14 23.67 -29.12
N SER A 463 -0.78 24.04 -28.22
CA SER A 463 -2.05 24.71 -28.54
C SER A 463 -2.11 26.17 -28.05
N ARG A 464 -0.99 26.92 -28.11
CA ARG A 464 -0.95 28.34 -27.71
C ARG A 464 -1.84 29.27 -28.55
N ASN A 465 -2.33 28.82 -29.71
CA ASN A 465 -3.16 29.60 -30.64
C ASN A 465 -4.61 29.07 -30.81
N ASP A 466 -5.04 28.05 -30.07
CA ASP A 466 -6.42 27.55 -30.17
C ASP A 466 -7.26 28.08 -28.99
N PRO A 467 -8.31 28.91 -29.22
CA PRO A 467 -9.23 29.35 -28.18
C PRO A 467 -10.03 28.20 -27.53
N ASN A 468 -10.01 26.99 -28.12
CA ASN A 468 -10.56 25.75 -27.53
C ASN A 468 -9.50 24.88 -26.81
N GLY A 469 -8.28 25.41 -26.59
CA GLY A 469 -7.21 24.68 -25.92
C GLY A 469 -7.55 24.39 -24.46
N LYS A 470 -7.48 23.12 -24.05
CA LYS A 470 -7.74 22.70 -22.66
C LYS A 470 -6.72 23.32 -21.72
N HIS A 471 -7.18 24.12 -20.77
CA HIS A 471 -6.34 24.72 -19.75
C HIS A 471 -6.20 23.77 -18.56
N LEU A 472 -4.96 23.37 -18.23
CA LEU A 472 -4.68 22.52 -17.08
C LEU A 472 -4.30 23.38 -15.87
N THR A 473 -5.02 23.20 -14.76
CA THR A 473 -4.67 23.74 -13.44
C THR A 473 -4.33 22.58 -12.51
N GLU A 474 -3.14 22.59 -11.92
CA GLU A 474 -2.68 21.54 -11.01
C GLU A 474 -2.73 22.02 -9.57
N LEU A 475 -3.32 21.21 -8.70
CA LEU A 475 -3.42 21.46 -7.26
C LEU A 475 -2.86 20.25 -6.50
N SER A 476 -2.27 20.50 -5.33
CA SER A 476 -1.78 19.46 -4.44
C SER A 476 -2.29 19.63 -3.01
N LEU A 477 -2.55 18.52 -2.32
CA LEU A 477 -2.81 18.51 -0.87
C LEU A 477 -1.72 17.71 -0.16
N GLU A 478 -1.09 18.33 0.82
CA GLU A 478 -0.01 17.70 1.60
C GLU A 478 -0.44 17.48 3.05
N THR A 479 -1.16 18.42 3.66
CA THR A 479 -1.55 18.35 5.08
C THR A 479 -2.57 17.22 5.35
N PRO A 480 -2.34 16.34 6.35
CA PRO A 480 -3.27 15.27 6.72
C PRO A 480 -4.52 15.82 7.42
N ILE A 481 -5.67 15.16 7.23
CA ILE A 481 -6.93 15.56 7.90
C ILE A 481 -7.25 14.75 9.15
N ARG A 482 -6.57 13.62 9.38
CA ARG A 482 -6.85 12.71 10.50
C ARG A 482 -5.91 12.91 11.69
N TYR A 483 -4.68 13.34 11.44
CA TYR A 483 -3.60 13.51 12.40
C TYR A 483 -2.77 14.74 12.00
N ALA A 484 -1.87 15.19 12.86
CA ALA A 484 -0.99 16.34 12.60
C ALA A 484 0.06 16.06 11.51
N SER A 485 0.50 17.13 10.84
CA SER A 485 1.66 17.09 9.94
C SER A 485 2.92 16.64 10.68
N GLY A 486 3.72 15.79 10.05
CA GLY A 486 4.96 15.27 10.65
C GLY A 486 4.75 14.19 11.71
N ASP A 487 3.62 13.49 11.69
CA ASP A 487 3.38 12.35 12.59
C ASP A 487 4.50 11.30 12.49
N GLY A 488 5.14 11.01 13.62
CA GLY A 488 6.29 10.09 13.70
C GLY A 488 5.95 8.68 13.23
N LEU A 489 4.70 8.25 13.44
CA LEU A 489 4.21 6.94 12.99
C LEU A 489 4.02 6.89 11.47
N GLU A 490 3.53 7.97 10.84
CA GLU A 490 3.43 8.05 9.39
C GLU A 490 4.81 8.00 8.74
N ALA A 491 5.74 8.82 9.24
CA ALA A 491 7.10 8.88 8.72
C ALA A 491 7.88 7.58 8.90
N TRP A 492 7.62 6.84 9.98
CA TRP A 492 8.16 5.50 10.15
C TRP A 492 7.57 4.51 9.14
N LEU A 493 6.25 4.47 8.99
CA LEU A 493 5.58 3.55 8.07
C LEU A 493 5.96 3.84 6.60
N GLY A 494 6.08 5.12 6.24
CA GLY A 494 6.54 5.58 4.93
C GLY A 494 7.96 5.12 4.60
N ARG A 495 8.88 5.19 5.57
CA ARG A 495 10.25 4.68 5.43
C ARG A 495 10.31 3.15 5.35
N LEU A 496 9.65 2.45 6.27
CA LEU A 496 9.62 1.00 6.34
C LEU A 496 9.08 0.39 5.04
N LEU A 497 7.98 0.91 4.51
CA LEU A 497 7.36 0.39 3.29
C LEU A 497 7.82 1.11 2.02
N CYS A 498 8.78 2.02 2.15
CA CYS A 498 9.32 2.83 1.07
C CYS A 498 8.24 3.54 0.23
N LEU A 499 7.16 4.00 0.87
CA LEU A 499 6.09 4.75 0.20
C LEU A 499 6.57 6.14 -0.27
N ASP A 500 7.62 6.64 0.38
CA ASP A 500 8.29 7.91 0.06
C ASP A 500 9.23 7.80 -1.16
N ALA A 501 9.43 6.59 -1.69
CA ALA A 501 10.24 6.29 -2.87
C ALA A 501 9.50 6.69 -4.15
N THR A 502 9.10 7.95 -4.18
CA THR A 502 8.06 8.45 -5.03
C THR A 502 8.71 9.00 -6.30
N SER A 503 9.70 9.88 -6.18
CA SER A 503 10.56 10.30 -7.29
C SER A 503 11.74 9.34 -7.47
N PRO A 504 12.12 9.02 -8.72
CA PRO A 504 13.37 8.31 -8.95
C PRO A 504 14.55 9.18 -8.48
N PRO A 505 15.66 8.58 -8.03
CA PRO A 505 16.83 9.33 -7.59
C PRO A 505 17.36 10.21 -8.73
N THR A 506 17.71 11.45 -8.42
CA THR A 506 18.35 12.33 -9.40
C THR A 506 19.71 11.75 -9.80
N LEU A 507 19.82 11.27 -11.03
CA LEU A 507 21.10 10.84 -11.61
C LEU A 507 22.09 12.01 -11.61
N ARG A 508 23.30 11.78 -11.09
CA ARG A 508 24.34 12.79 -11.10
C ARG A 508 24.98 12.80 -12.48
N ASN A 509 25.02 13.98 -13.12
CA ASN A 509 25.57 14.20 -14.46
C ASN A 509 24.90 13.37 -15.58
N LEU A 510 23.71 13.78 -16.00
CA LEU A 510 22.99 13.20 -17.15
C LEU A 510 23.82 13.21 -18.46
N ASP A 511 24.74 14.16 -18.60
CA ASP A 511 25.57 14.36 -19.80
C ASP A 511 26.88 13.53 -19.78
N GLY A 512 27.22 12.90 -18.65
CA GLY A 512 28.45 12.11 -18.46
C GLY A 512 28.22 10.65 -18.08
N LEU A 513 27.02 10.12 -18.33
CA LEU A 513 26.71 8.73 -18.04
C LEU A 513 27.50 7.78 -18.95
N PRO A 514 28.01 6.66 -18.42
CA PRO A 514 28.70 5.65 -19.20
C PRO A 514 27.78 5.06 -20.27
N MET A 515 28.39 4.59 -21.37
CA MET A 515 27.65 3.87 -22.41
C MET A 515 27.03 2.59 -21.80
N PRO A 516 25.86 2.13 -22.29
CA PRO A 516 25.19 0.94 -21.74
C PRO A 516 26.11 -0.29 -21.62
N GLU A 517 27.01 -0.47 -22.59
CA GLU A 517 27.96 -1.59 -22.65
C GLU A 517 29.03 -1.58 -21.54
N GLN A 518 29.28 -0.42 -20.93
CA GLN A 518 30.24 -0.27 -19.82
C GLN A 518 29.58 -0.52 -18.45
N CYS A 519 28.26 -0.65 -18.41
CA CYS A 519 27.53 -0.92 -17.19
C CYS A 519 27.50 -2.42 -16.93
N GLU A 520 27.64 -2.81 -15.68
CA GLU A 520 27.65 -4.22 -15.26
C GLU A 520 26.40 -4.52 -14.42
N LEU A 521 25.85 -5.71 -14.62
CA LEU A 521 24.74 -6.24 -13.86
C LEU A 521 25.27 -6.96 -12.60
N TYR A 522 24.73 -6.62 -11.44
CA TYR A 522 25.09 -7.21 -10.15
C TYR A 522 23.90 -7.99 -9.58
N LEU A 523 24.16 -9.11 -8.92
CA LEU A 523 23.19 -9.81 -8.09
C LEU A 523 23.12 -9.12 -6.72
N VAL A 524 21.90 -8.81 -6.27
CA VAL A 524 21.69 -8.15 -4.98
C VAL A 524 21.40 -9.20 -3.91
N ASN A 525 22.23 -9.24 -2.87
CA ASN A 525 21.99 -10.12 -1.73
C ASN A 525 20.82 -9.58 -0.90
N ARG A 526 19.74 -10.37 -0.83
CA ARG A 526 18.50 -10.02 -0.14
C ARG A 526 18.67 -9.96 1.38
N ASP A 527 19.49 -10.82 1.97
CA ASP A 527 19.74 -10.82 3.41
C ASP A 527 20.40 -9.51 3.85
N THR A 528 21.40 -9.08 3.11
CA THR A 528 22.09 -7.80 3.36
C THR A 528 21.22 -6.60 3.03
N LEU A 529 20.40 -6.70 1.97
CA LEU A 529 19.48 -5.64 1.56
C LEU A 529 18.41 -5.35 2.63
N PHE A 530 17.86 -6.39 3.26
CA PHE A 530 16.80 -6.29 4.26
C PHE A 530 17.32 -6.29 5.71
N SER A 531 18.64 -6.25 5.93
CA SER A 531 19.28 -6.19 7.26
C SER A 531 19.05 -4.88 8.06
N TYR A 532 18.32 -3.92 7.49
CA TYR A 532 18.03 -2.60 8.08
C TYR A 532 19.29 -1.75 8.40
N HIS A 533 20.38 -1.96 7.67
CA HIS A 533 21.54 -1.07 7.72
C HIS A 533 21.28 0.24 6.96
N LYS A 534 21.80 1.39 7.44
CA LYS A 534 21.55 2.72 6.85
C LYS A 534 21.88 2.81 5.36
N ALA A 535 22.97 2.18 4.92
CA ALA A 535 23.36 2.16 3.51
C ALA A 535 22.43 1.26 2.67
N SER A 536 22.04 0.10 3.21
CA SER A 536 21.10 -0.84 2.58
C SER A 536 19.71 -0.23 2.42
N GLU A 537 19.23 0.54 3.42
CA GLU A 537 17.95 1.24 3.36
C GLU A 537 17.91 2.31 2.26
N VAL A 538 18.99 3.07 2.08
CA VAL A 538 19.11 4.04 0.98
C VAL A 538 19.11 3.32 -0.37
N PHE A 539 19.84 2.21 -0.48
CA PHE A 539 19.88 1.41 -1.70
C PHE A 539 18.52 0.77 -2.03
N LEU A 540 17.85 0.17 -1.04
CA LEU A 540 16.51 -0.38 -1.14
C LEU A 540 15.49 0.68 -1.54
N ARG A 541 15.55 1.87 -0.94
CA ARG A 541 14.69 3.01 -1.31
C ARG A 541 14.91 3.41 -2.77
N ASN A 542 16.15 3.51 -3.22
CA ASN A 542 16.47 3.86 -4.61
C ASN A 542 15.93 2.80 -5.58
N MET A 543 16.17 1.53 -5.30
CA MET A 543 15.67 0.41 -6.10
C MET A 543 14.13 0.39 -6.14
N GLN A 544 13.48 0.52 -4.98
CA GLN A 544 12.02 0.54 -4.90
C GLN A 544 11.42 1.73 -5.64
N SER A 545 12.09 2.89 -5.63
CA SER A 545 11.64 4.06 -6.39
C SER A 545 11.62 3.81 -7.90
N LEU A 546 12.56 3.01 -8.42
CA LEU A 546 12.59 2.61 -9.81
C LEU A 546 11.44 1.67 -10.14
N PHE A 547 11.18 0.67 -9.28
CA PHE A 547 10.03 -0.23 -9.44
C PHE A 547 8.71 0.55 -9.42
N VAL A 548 8.56 1.46 -8.46
CA VAL A 548 7.34 2.27 -8.33
C VAL A 548 7.12 3.20 -9.52
N SER A 549 8.19 3.80 -10.05
CA SER A 549 8.10 4.72 -11.20
C SER A 549 7.89 4.03 -12.54
N SER A 550 8.33 2.78 -12.70
CA SER A 550 8.24 2.04 -13.96
C SER A 550 6.92 1.28 -14.13
N HIS A 551 6.30 0.83 -13.04
CA HIS A 551 5.12 -0.02 -13.08
C HIS A 551 3.80 0.74 -12.89
N TYR A 552 2.75 0.27 -13.57
CA TYR A 552 1.39 0.84 -13.51
C TYR A 552 0.69 0.60 -12.17
N LYS A 553 0.98 -0.51 -11.49
CA LYS A 553 0.39 -0.85 -10.19
C LYS A 553 1.46 -1.47 -9.31
N ASN A 554 1.61 -0.96 -8.09
CA ASN A 554 2.53 -1.45 -7.08
C ASN A 554 1.79 -1.64 -5.76
N SER A 555 1.92 -2.79 -5.12
CA SER A 555 1.38 -3.00 -3.78
C SER A 555 2.53 -3.01 -2.77
N PRO A 556 2.34 -2.51 -1.53
CA PRO A 556 3.34 -2.71 -0.48
C PRO A 556 3.64 -4.20 -0.20
N ASN A 557 2.70 -5.09 -0.53
CA ASN A 557 2.92 -6.54 -0.44
C ASN A 557 4.01 -7.03 -1.42
N ASP A 558 4.34 -6.27 -2.46
CA ASP A 558 5.43 -6.60 -3.37
C ASP A 558 6.78 -6.61 -2.65
N LEU A 559 6.93 -5.78 -1.62
CA LEU A 559 8.15 -5.74 -0.80
C LEU A 559 8.32 -7.04 -0.01
N LEU A 560 7.21 -7.55 0.56
CA LEU A 560 7.17 -8.85 1.24
C LEU A 560 7.46 -10.00 0.28
N LEU A 561 6.93 -9.93 -0.96
CA LEU A 561 7.23 -10.91 -1.99
C LEU A 561 8.72 -10.87 -2.38
N MET A 562 9.31 -9.69 -2.53
CA MET A 562 10.72 -9.52 -2.87
C MET A 562 11.66 -9.97 -1.74
N SER A 563 11.26 -9.79 -0.48
CA SER A 563 12.08 -10.17 0.67
C SER A 563 12.01 -11.67 0.97
N ASP A 564 10.80 -12.22 1.10
CA ASP A 564 10.63 -13.51 1.78
C ASP A 564 10.49 -14.66 0.79
N ALA A 565 9.99 -14.43 -0.42
CA ALA A 565 9.74 -15.53 -1.35
C ALA A 565 11.05 -16.11 -1.93
N PRO A 566 11.38 -17.39 -1.69
CA PRO A 566 12.71 -17.93 -1.96
C PRO A 566 13.06 -17.92 -3.46
N LYS A 567 12.07 -18.21 -4.32
CA LYS A 567 12.18 -18.25 -5.79
C LYS A 567 12.48 -16.89 -6.44
N HIS A 568 12.41 -15.78 -5.70
CA HIS A 568 12.65 -14.44 -6.26
C HIS A 568 14.11 -14.01 -6.16
N HIS A 569 14.64 -13.42 -7.23
CA HIS A 569 15.98 -12.83 -7.25
C HIS A 569 15.93 -11.42 -7.84
N VAL A 570 16.85 -10.56 -7.39
CA VAL A 570 16.90 -9.17 -7.81
C VAL A 570 18.28 -8.83 -8.34
N PHE A 571 18.31 -8.20 -9.50
CA PHE A 571 19.51 -7.74 -10.18
C PHE A 571 19.47 -6.22 -10.34
N ALA A 572 20.63 -5.58 -10.25
CA ALA A 572 20.78 -4.14 -10.43
C ALA A 572 21.90 -3.84 -11.43
N LEU A 573 21.59 -3.06 -12.47
CA LEU A 573 22.57 -2.55 -13.42
C LEU A 573 23.18 -1.27 -12.85
N LEU A 574 24.49 -1.27 -12.67
CA LEU A 574 25.25 -0.19 -12.06
C LEU A 574 26.27 0.37 -13.06
N PRO A 575 26.62 1.66 -12.98
CA PRO A 575 27.79 2.18 -13.66
C PRO A 575 29.06 1.52 -13.11
N PRO A 576 30.19 1.53 -13.86
CA PRO A 576 31.43 0.91 -13.43
C PRO A 576 31.89 1.49 -12.09
N LEU A 577 32.09 0.58 -11.12
CA LEU A 577 32.44 0.94 -9.75
C LEU A 577 33.91 1.33 -9.66
N SER A 578 34.19 2.63 -9.54
CA SER A 578 35.55 3.08 -9.20
C SER A 578 35.85 2.79 -7.73
N LYS A 579 36.80 1.89 -7.45
CA LYS A 579 37.22 1.46 -6.08
C LYS A 579 37.58 2.62 -5.12
N SER A 580 37.75 3.84 -5.63
CA SER A 580 38.16 5.05 -4.88
C SER A 580 37.00 5.85 -4.26
N GLN A 581 35.74 5.58 -4.60
CA GLN A 581 34.60 6.32 -4.01
C GLN A 581 33.86 5.47 -2.98
N GLY A 582 34.00 5.79 -1.68
CA GLY A 582 33.17 5.25 -0.59
C GLY A 582 31.70 5.73 -0.65
N ARG A 583 31.10 5.71 -1.83
CA ARG A 583 29.75 6.18 -2.14
C ARG A 583 28.89 5.01 -2.59
N LEU A 584 27.60 5.08 -2.27
CA LEU A 584 26.61 4.14 -2.77
C LEU A 584 26.46 4.31 -4.29
N PRO A 585 26.48 3.21 -5.06
CA PRO A 585 26.33 3.27 -6.50
C PRO A 585 24.89 3.66 -6.90
N GLU A 586 24.79 4.36 -8.03
CA GLU A 586 23.50 4.75 -8.61
C GLU A 586 22.89 3.56 -9.34
N VAL A 587 21.66 3.21 -9.00
CA VAL A 587 20.92 2.13 -9.65
C VAL A 587 20.30 2.66 -10.94
N LEU A 588 20.72 2.15 -12.10
CA LEU A 588 20.23 2.60 -13.40
C LEU A 588 19.01 1.79 -13.85
N VAL A 589 19.11 0.46 -13.70
CA VAL A 589 18.06 -0.50 -14.03
C VAL A 589 17.98 -1.54 -12.90
N SER A 590 16.78 -1.95 -12.54
CA SER A 590 16.54 -3.07 -11.61
C SER A 590 15.67 -4.11 -12.28
N ILE A 591 16.07 -5.38 -12.18
CA ILE A 591 15.32 -6.52 -12.73
C ILE A 591 14.96 -7.44 -11.56
N GLN A 592 13.67 -7.78 -11.46
CA GLN A 592 13.19 -8.81 -10.55
C GLN A 592 12.81 -10.04 -11.36
N VAL A 593 13.39 -11.18 -11.01
CA VAL A 593 13.07 -12.47 -11.61
C VAL A 593 12.50 -13.44 -10.58
N CYS A 594 11.82 -14.48 -11.06
CA CYS A 594 11.26 -15.57 -10.28
C CYS A 594 11.62 -16.88 -10.95
N ALA A 595 12.26 -17.81 -10.25
CA ALA A 595 12.43 -19.19 -10.71
C ALA A 595 11.07 -19.89 -10.73
N GLU A 596 10.71 -20.53 -11.84
CA GLU A 596 9.47 -21.27 -12.02
C GLU A 596 9.74 -22.63 -12.66
N GLY A 597 8.82 -23.59 -12.49
CA GLY A 597 8.82 -24.84 -13.24
C GLY A 597 9.11 -26.08 -12.40
N ARG A 598 9.61 -27.15 -13.05
CA ARG A 598 9.83 -28.49 -12.46
C ARG A 598 8.62 -29.10 -11.77
N LEU A 599 7.41 -28.79 -12.26
CA LEU A 599 6.18 -29.27 -11.65
C LEU A 599 6.04 -30.77 -11.82
N SER A 600 5.81 -31.49 -10.71
CA SER A 600 5.52 -32.93 -10.76
C SER A 600 4.24 -33.22 -11.57
N ARG A 601 4.25 -34.26 -12.41
CA ARG A 601 3.04 -34.64 -13.20
C ARG A 601 1.84 -34.96 -12.30
N SER A 602 2.08 -35.49 -11.10
CA SER A 602 1.08 -35.70 -10.06
C SER A 602 0.44 -34.38 -9.62
N ALA A 603 1.22 -33.33 -9.32
CA ALA A 603 0.70 -32.02 -8.95
C ALA A 603 -0.11 -31.39 -10.08
N GLN A 604 0.35 -31.52 -11.33
CA GLN A 604 -0.41 -31.06 -12.51
C GLN A 604 -1.76 -31.73 -12.64
N SER A 605 -1.81 -33.05 -12.49
CA SER A 605 -3.06 -33.80 -12.56
C SER A 605 -4.01 -33.52 -11.38
N GLN A 606 -3.47 -33.29 -10.17
CA GLN A 606 -4.25 -33.06 -8.95
C GLN A 606 -4.82 -31.63 -8.90
N ALA A 607 -4.04 -30.63 -9.30
CA ALA A 607 -4.48 -29.24 -9.39
C ALA A 607 -5.56 -29.06 -10.46
N LEU A 608 -5.40 -29.69 -11.63
CA LEU A 608 -6.40 -29.68 -12.69
C LEU A 608 -7.72 -30.32 -12.23
N ARG A 609 -7.66 -31.42 -11.46
CA ARG A 609 -8.83 -32.11 -10.90
C ARG A 609 -9.55 -31.33 -9.80
N ARG A 610 -8.83 -30.56 -8.99
CA ARG A 610 -9.40 -29.78 -7.87
C ARG A 610 -10.02 -28.46 -8.31
N GLY A 611 -9.77 -28.01 -9.54
CA GLY A 611 -10.17 -26.66 -9.98
C GLY A 611 -9.50 -25.56 -9.16
N GLU A 612 -8.50 -25.88 -8.34
CA GLU A 612 -7.73 -24.91 -7.56
C GLU A 612 -6.86 -24.12 -8.54
N MET A 613 -7.36 -22.94 -8.92
CA MET A 613 -6.61 -21.98 -9.71
C MET A 613 -5.38 -21.52 -8.91
N ARG A 614 -4.23 -22.11 -9.26
CA ARG A 614 -2.86 -21.59 -9.04
C ARG A 614 -2.30 -21.83 -7.62
N PRO A 615 -1.58 -22.94 -7.42
CA PRO A 615 -0.43 -22.97 -6.50
C PRO A 615 0.41 -21.71 -6.68
N SER A 616 0.76 -21.06 -5.57
CA SER A 616 1.41 -19.76 -5.57
C SER A 616 2.87 -19.87 -6.04
N GLY A 617 3.27 -19.00 -6.98
CA GLY A 617 4.65 -18.93 -7.49
C GLY A 617 4.77 -19.17 -8.99
N ASP A 618 4.27 -20.32 -9.48
CA ASP A 618 4.56 -20.83 -10.83
C ASP A 618 3.46 -20.46 -11.85
N MET A 619 3.49 -19.22 -12.36
CA MET A 619 2.40 -18.71 -13.20
C MET A 619 2.48 -19.16 -14.65
N ILE A 620 3.68 -19.14 -15.26
CA ILE A 620 3.86 -19.48 -16.68
C ILE A 620 3.62 -20.99 -16.90
N PRO A 621 4.23 -21.91 -16.11
CA PRO A 621 3.96 -23.33 -16.22
C PRO A 621 2.47 -23.68 -16.11
N TRP A 622 1.72 -23.04 -15.21
CA TRP A 622 0.29 -23.31 -15.09
C TRP A 622 -0.53 -22.78 -16.24
N THR A 623 -0.29 -21.54 -16.65
CA THR A 623 -1.09 -20.93 -17.71
C THR A 623 -0.88 -21.65 -19.04
N LEU A 624 0.37 -21.99 -19.35
CA LEU A 624 0.69 -22.75 -20.57
C LEU A 624 0.28 -24.22 -20.44
N GLY A 625 0.44 -24.86 -19.28
CA GLY A 625 -0.02 -26.24 -19.07
C GLY A 625 -1.54 -26.41 -19.21
N GLN A 626 -2.33 -25.38 -18.86
CA GLN A 626 -3.79 -25.39 -19.10
C GLN A 626 -4.16 -25.20 -20.57
N GLN A 627 -3.41 -24.36 -21.30
CA GLN A 627 -3.69 -24.04 -22.71
C GLN A 627 -3.13 -25.09 -23.69
N TYR A 628 -2.08 -25.79 -23.26
CA TYR A 628 -1.37 -26.83 -24.01
C TYR A 628 -1.20 -28.09 -23.14
N PRO A 629 -2.28 -28.85 -22.87
CA PRO A 629 -2.25 -30.00 -21.97
C PRO A 629 -1.29 -31.12 -22.40
N ASP A 630 -1.07 -31.26 -23.71
CA ASP A 630 -0.18 -32.28 -24.28
C ASP A 630 1.31 -31.88 -24.25
N SER A 631 1.63 -30.68 -23.75
CA SER A 631 3.00 -30.18 -23.69
C SER A 631 3.71 -30.63 -22.40
N SER A 632 4.97 -31.06 -22.52
CA SER A 632 5.86 -31.26 -21.38
C SER A 632 6.38 -29.95 -20.78
N PHE A 633 5.71 -28.82 -21.06
CA PHE A 633 6.18 -27.49 -20.66
C PHE A 633 6.25 -27.35 -19.14
N GLY A 634 5.28 -27.91 -18.40
CA GLY A 634 5.24 -27.82 -16.94
C GLY A 634 6.43 -28.45 -16.22
N SER A 635 7.13 -29.40 -16.85
CA SER A 635 8.34 -30.02 -16.29
C SER A 635 9.63 -29.24 -16.56
N LEU A 636 9.62 -28.29 -17.49
CA LEU A 636 10.79 -27.47 -17.79
C LEU A 636 11.10 -26.54 -16.61
N ALA A 637 12.37 -26.24 -16.40
CA ALA A 637 12.82 -25.23 -15.45
C ALA A 637 12.94 -23.89 -16.18
N GLY A 638 12.38 -22.82 -15.63
CA GLY A 638 12.47 -21.52 -16.26
C GLY A 638 12.59 -20.38 -15.28
N VAL A 639 12.93 -19.22 -15.83
CA VAL A 639 13.00 -17.97 -15.08
C VAL A 639 11.99 -17.01 -15.68
N ARG A 640 11.07 -16.51 -14.84
CA ARG A 640 10.14 -15.45 -15.21
C ARG A 640 10.72 -14.09 -14.82
N VAL A 641 10.88 -13.19 -15.79
CA VAL A 641 11.09 -11.77 -15.52
C VAL A 641 9.77 -11.18 -15.04
N VAL A 642 9.69 -10.88 -13.75
CA VAL A 642 8.50 -10.31 -13.10
C VAL A 642 8.46 -8.80 -13.34
N ARG A 643 9.59 -8.12 -13.20
CA ARG A 643 9.70 -6.66 -13.33
C ARG A 643 11.01 -6.24 -13.99
N VAL A 644 10.92 -5.23 -14.85
CA VAL A 644 12.07 -4.49 -15.38
C VAL A 644 11.79 -3.02 -15.13
N ALA A 645 12.61 -2.40 -14.30
CA ALA A 645 12.49 -1.01 -13.95
C ALA A 645 13.70 -0.23 -14.44
N CYS A 646 13.49 0.76 -15.29
CA CYS A 646 14.54 1.62 -15.83
C CYS A 646 14.27 3.05 -15.39
N HIS A 647 15.32 3.77 -14.99
CA HIS A 647 15.20 5.17 -14.61
C HIS A 647 14.48 5.98 -15.73
N PRO A 648 13.44 6.78 -15.42
CA PRO A 648 12.65 7.49 -16.44
C PRO A 648 13.47 8.33 -17.44
N SER A 649 14.55 8.97 -16.99
CA SER A 649 15.45 9.76 -17.86
C SER A 649 16.35 8.92 -18.78
N LEU A 650 16.44 7.61 -18.55
CA LEU A 650 17.26 6.66 -19.33
C LEU A 650 16.43 5.78 -20.28
N GLN A 651 15.10 5.97 -20.28
CA GLN A 651 14.23 5.28 -21.21
C GLN A 651 14.64 5.60 -22.65
N ARG A 652 14.55 4.60 -23.53
CA ARG A 652 14.94 4.67 -24.95
C ARG A 652 16.45 4.80 -25.24
N LYS A 653 17.32 4.77 -24.23
CA LYS A 653 18.80 4.75 -24.40
C LYS A 653 19.43 3.35 -24.42
N GLY A 654 18.65 2.28 -24.26
CA GLY A 654 19.12 0.90 -24.41
C GLY A 654 19.61 0.19 -23.13
N TYR A 655 19.71 0.88 -21.99
CA TYR A 655 20.19 0.28 -20.72
C TYR A 655 19.40 -0.96 -20.27
N ALA A 656 18.06 -0.97 -20.44
CA ALA A 656 17.24 -2.12 -20.08
C ALA A 656 17.47 -3.32 -21.00
N THR A 657 17.75 -3.08 -22.28
CA THR A 657 18.09 -4.13 -23.24
C THR A 657 19.44 -4.75 -22.89
N GLU A 658 20.40 -3.92 -22.47
CA GLU A 658 21.72 -4.39 -22.05
C GLU A 658 21.66 -5.22 -20.78
N ALA A 659 20.90 -4.78 -19.77
CA ALA A 659 20.67 -5.55 -18.56
C ALA A 659 20.01 -6.92 -18.85
N LEU A 660 19.08 -6.99 -19.82
CA LEU A 660 18.49 -8.27 -20.24
C LEU A 660 19.49 -9.17 -20.96
N LYS A 661 20.35 -8.62 -21.82
CA LYS A 661 21.40 -9.43 -22.49
C LYS A 661 22.38 -10.03 -21.49
N GLN A 662 22.83 -9.25 -20.49
CA GLN A 662 23.73 -9.77 -19.45
C GLN A 662 23.05 -10.83 -18.59
N LEU A 663 21.76 -10.65 -18.29
CA LEU A 663 20.97 -11.67 -17.61
C LEU A 663 20.82 -12.95 -18.47
N GLU A 664 20.54 -12.82 -19.76
CA GLU A 664 20.46 -13.95 -20.70
C GLU A 664 21.80 -14.69 -20.77
N ALA A 665 22.93 -13.98 -20.89
CA ALA A 665 24.26 -14.58 -20.90
C ALA A 665 24.59 -15.33 -19.60
N PHE A 666 24.13 -14.81 -18.45
CA PHE A 666 24.24 -15.48 -17.16
C PHE A 666 23.40 -16.76 -17.10
N LEU A 667 22.15 -16.72 -17.57
CA LEU A 667 21.25 -17.89 -17.59
C LEU A 667 21.71 -19.00 -18.55
N GLU A 668 22.34 -18.62 -19.66
CA GLU A 668 22.94 -19.56 -20.63
C GLU A 668 24.29 -20.13 -20.17
N GLY A 669 24.83 -19.67 -19.03
CA GLY A 669 26.12 -20.13 -18.49
C GLY A 669 27.36 -19.57 -19.20
N LYS A 670 27.21 -18.57 -20.07
CA LYS A 670 28.31 -18.00 -20.88
C LYS A 670 29.24 -17.06 -20.09
N MET A 671 28.82 -16.60 -18.92
CA MET A 671 29.58 -15.67 -18.06
C MET A 671 30.49 -16.37 -17.04
N ALA A 672 30.37 -17.69 -16.87
CA ALA A 672 31.12 -18.47 -15.86
C ALA A 672 32.54 -18.89 -16.32
N GLY A 673 33.18 -18.13 -17.23
CA GLY A 673 34.39 -18.55 -17.94
C GLY A 673 35.49 -17.51 -18.11
N ALA A 674 35.45 -16.39 -17.39
CA ALA A 674 36.56 -15.44 -17.34
C ALA A 674 37.11 -15.38 -15.90
N ALA A 675 37.61 -16.51 -15.42
CA ALA A 675 38.63 -16.49 -14.38
C ALA A 675 39.92 -16.07 -15.10
N ASP A 676 40.30 -14.80 -14.97
CA ASP A 676 41.63 -14.34 -15.34
C ASP A 676 42.63 -15.13 -14.49
N ASP A 677 43.44 -15.95 -15.15
CA ASP A 677 44.70 -16.48 -14.66
C ASP A 677 45.63 -15.28 -14.36
N ASP A 678 45.57 -14.75 -13.14
CA ASP A 678 46.64 -13.93 -12.56
C ASP A 678 46.99 -14.54 -11.19
N GLU A 679 47.80 -15.60 -11.24
CA GLU A 679 48.70 -15.96 -10.15
C GLU A 679 49.73 -14.84 -9.98
N GLU A 680 49.79 -14.19 -8.80
CA GLU A 680 51.05 -13.94 -8.07
C GLU A 680 50.82 -13.32 -6.67
N SER A 681 51.09 -14.14 -5.63
CA SER A 681 51.60 -13.82 -4.28
C SER A 681 50.76 -12.91 -3.35
N SER A 682 50.56 -13.21 -2.05
CA SER A 682 51.49 -13.80 -1.09
C SER A 682 50.77 -14.59 -0.01
N SER A 683 51.29 -15.78 0.25
CA SER A 683 51.10 -16.57 1.47
C SER A 683 51.45 -15.77 2.73
N ASP A 684 50.54 -15.73 3.69
CA ASP A 684 50.88 -15.81 5.11
C ASP A 684 49.80 -16.71 5.75
N GLU A 685 50.15 -17.99 5.83
CA GLU A 685 49.48 -18.95 6.70
C GLU A 685 49.85 -18.61 8.14
N GLU A 686 48.89 -18.18 8.94
CA GLU A 686 48.92 -18.40 10.38
C GLU A 686 47.76 -19.34 10.74
N GLU A 687 48.12 -20.63 10.88
CA GLU A 687 47.35 -21.60 11.64
C GLU A 687 47.12 -21.07 13.06
N SER A 688 45.85 -20.94 13.48
CA SER A 688 45.51 -21.11 14.89
C SER A 688 44.06 -21.56 15.08
N GLY A 689 43.93 -22.79 15.59
CA GLY A 689 42.88 -23.18 16.53
C GLY A 689 41.58 -23.71 15.94
N ASP A 690 41.50 -25.03 15.84
CA ASP A 690 40.24 -25.75 16.05
C ASP A 690 39.60 -25.26 17.36
N GLU A 691 38.48 -24.53 17.26
CA GLU A 691 37.50 -24.46 18.35
C GLU A 691 36.28 -25.29 17.93
N GLU A 692 36.14 -26.44 18.59
CA GLU A 692 34.91 -27.22 18.66
C GLU A 692 33.70 -26.31 18.96
N PRO A 693 32.49 -26.70 18.54
CA PRO A 693 31.29 -25.97 18.89
C PRO A 693 31.14 -26.01 20.42
N ALA A 694 31.37 -24.88 21.08
CA ALA A 694 31.00 -24.70 22.47
C ALA A 694 29.49 -24.99 22.59
N ALA A 695 29.18 -26.11 23.23
CA ALA A 695 27.87 -26.41 23.74
C ALA A 695 27.45 -25.23 24.62
N ASP A 696 26.48 -24.44 24.15
CA ASP A 696 25.75 -23.53 25.03
C ASP A 696 25.07 -24.41 26.08
N SER A 697 25.68 -24.42 27.25
CA SER A 697 25.25 -25.12 28.45
C SER A 697 23.79 -24.83 28.74
N GLU A 698 22.97 -25.87 28.64
CA GLU A 698 21.65 -25.97 29.26
C GLU A 698 21.79 -25.89 30.78
N GLU A 699 21.90 -24.68 31.34
CA GLU A 699 21.73 -24.46 32.77
C GLU A 699 21.27 -23.03 33.09
N ALA A 700 19.97 -22.76 32.84
CA ALA A 700 19.25 -21.65 33.48
C ALA A 700 17.72 -21.87 33.43
N THR A 701 17.24 -23.00 33.97
CA THR A 701 15.83 -23.14 34.36
C THR A 701 15.54 -22.34 35.64
N ALA A 702 15.61 -21.00 35.56
CA ALA A 702 14.99 -20.04 36.49
C ALA A 702 15.36 -18.61 36.09
N ASN A 703 14.79 -18.07 34.99
CA ASN A 703 14.46 -16.63 34.80
C ASN A 703 14.06 -16.36 33.33
N LYS A 704 12.93 -16.91 32.89
CA LYS A 704 12.40 -16.72 31.52
C LYS A 704 12.01 -15.26 31.21
N THR A 705 11.80 -14.42 32.22
CA THR A 705 11.44 -13.00 32.09
C THR A 705 12.65 -12.07 32.00
N ALA A 706 13.82 -12.44 32.53
CA ALA A 706 14.98 -11.54 32.61
C ALA A 706 15.66 -11.26 31.26
N ALA A 707 15.60 -12.20 30.31
CA ALA A 707 16.19 -12.04 28.98
C ALA A 707 15.49 -10.94 28.16
N LEU A 708 14.15 -10.88 28.20
CA LEU A 708 13.34 -9.88 27.47
C LEU A 708 13.64 -8.44 27.93
N HIS A 709 13.88 -8.25 29.23
CA HIS A 709 14.12 -6.94 29.82
C HIS A 709 15.57 -6.43 29.65
N THR A 710 16.50 -7.25 29.16
CA THR A 710 17.92 -6.90 29.00
C THR A 710 18.41 -6.97 27.56
N GLU A 711 17.64 -7.56 26.65
CA GLU A 711 18.00 -7.76 25.24
C GLU A 711 18.11 -6.44 24.46
N ARG A 712 19.26 -6.25 23.78
CA ARG A 712 19.48 -5.19 22.78
C ARG A 712 19.54 -5.82 21.41
N ILE A 713 18.65 -5.36 20.54
CA ILE A 713 18.56 -5.84 19.17
C ILE A 713 19.55 -5.04 18.31
N ALA A 714 20.41 -5.74 17.56
CA ALA A 714 21.36 -5.14 16.63
C ALA A 714 21.38 -5.95 15.32
N PRO A 715 21.76 -5.31 14.19
CA PRO A 715 22.01 -6.02 12.94
C PRO A 715 23.08 -7.11 13.13
N LYS A 716 23.01 -8.18 12.32
CA LYS A 716 24.01 -9.26 12.31
C LYS A 716 25.41 -8.68 12.01
N LYS A 717 26.43 -9.10 12.77
CA LYS A 717 27.81 -8.54 12.71
C LYS A 717 28.62 -9.00 11.48
N SER A 718 28.33 -10.18 10.94
CA SER A 718 28.93 -10.71 9.71
C SER A 718 27.81 -10.93 8.71
N VAL A 719 27.80 -10.14 7.63
CA VAL A 719 26.83 -10.27 6.54
C VAL A 719 27.60 -10.26 5.23
N ALA A 720 27.21 -11.16 4.32
CA ALA A 720 27.72 -11.20 2.96
C ALA A 720 27.59 -9.82 2.27
N PRO A 721 28.45 -9.50 1.30
CA PRO A 721 28.39 -8.23 0.59
C PRO A 721 27.01 -8.01 -0.06
N LEU A 722 26.56 -6.75 -0.10
CA LEU A 722 25.25 -6.38 -0.68
C LEU A 722 25.18 -6.69 -2.18
N LEU A 723 26.30 -6.56 -2.88
CA LEU A 723 26.43 -6.74 -4.32
C LEU A 723 27.42 -7.87 -4.57
N SER A 724 27.00 -8.87 -5.33
CA SER A 724 27.90 -9.88 -5.90
C SER A 724 27.96 -9.72 -7.41
N LYS A 725 29.17 -9.88 -7.97
CA LYS A 725 29.35 -9.94 -9.42
C LYS A 725 28.73 -11.22 -9.94
N LEU A 726 28.23 -11.19 -11.18
CA LEU A 726 27.64 -12.37 -11.82
C LEU A 726 28.68 -13.46 -12.14
N SER A 727 29.96 -13.09 -12.28
CA SER A 727 31.09 -14.02 -12.43
C SER A 727 31.27 -14.92 -11.22
N ASP A 728 31.03 -14.38 -10.02
CA ASP A 728 31.37 -15.01 -8.75
C ASP A 728 30.21 -15.89 -8.22
N VAL A 729 29.11 -15.98 -8.97
CA VAL A 729 27.91 -16.73 -8.58
C VAL A 729 27.90 -18.07 -9.30
N GLU A 730 28.42 -19.11 -8.64
CA GLU A 730 28.62 -20.44 -9.24
C GLU A 730 27.32 -21.17 -9.60
N SER A 731 26.23 -21.03 -8.82
CA SER A 731 24.92 -21.60 -9.19
C SER A 731 23.73 -20.97 -8.47
N LEU A 732 23.06 -20.02 -9.13
CA LEU A 732 21.79 -19.47 -8.63
C LEU A 732 20.59 -20.40 -8.94
N PHE A 733 20.68 -21.16 -10.04
CA PHE A 733 19.63 -22.05 -10.53
C PHE A 733 20.16 -23.49 -10.62
N PRO A 734 20.02 -24.31 -9.56
CA PRO A 734 20.55 -25.66 -9.55
C PRO A 734 19.88 -26.48 -10.64
N GLY A 735 20.64 -27.07 -11.58
CA GLY A 735 20.13 -27.90 -12.68
C GLY A 735 19.75 -27.15 -13.97
N GLY A 736 20.22 -25.91 -14.15
CA GLY A 736 20.09 -25.15 -15.39
C GLY A 736 18.71 -24.52 -15.62
N VAL A 737 18.61 -23.68 -16.65
CA VAL A 737 17.40 -22.93 -17.02
C VAL A 737 17.05 -23.22 -18.48
N ASP A 738 15.86 -23.76 -18.72
CA ASP A 738 15.38 -24.14 -20.06
C ASP A 738 14.73 -22.96 -20.78
N TYR A 739 14.05 -22.06 -20.07
CA TYR A 739 13.35 -20.93 -20.67
C TYR A 739 13.41 -19.64 -19.86
N LEU A 740 13.39 -18.51 -20.57
CA LEU A 740 13.17 -17.17 -20.02
C LEU A 740 11.77 -16.70 -20.43
N GLY A 741 10.91 -16.43 -19.46
CA GLY A 741 9.53 -16.00 -19.67
C GLY A 741 9.25 -14.61 -19.14
N THR A 742 8.22 -13.96 -19.66
CA THR A 742 7.67 -12.73 -19.08
C THR A 742 6.15 -12.71 -19.19
N SER A 743 5.51 -11.92 -18.33
CA SER A 743 4.08 -11.68 -18.36
C SER A 743 3.79 -10.20 -18.08
N PHE A 744 3.06 -9.54 -18.97
CA PHE A 744 2.81 -8.11 -18.89
C PHE A 744 1.45 -7.74 -19.50
N GLY A 745 0.97 -6.53 -19.18
CA GLY A 745 -0.19 -5.93 -19.86
C GLY A 745 0.18 -5.52 -21.29
N LEU A 746 -0.52 -6.06 -22.28
CA LEU A 746 -0.17 -5.94 -23.69
C LEU A 746 -0.30 -4.49 -24.16
N THR A 747 0.84 -3.86 -24.39
CA THR A 747 0.96 -2.56 -25.05
C THR A 747 1.95 -2.68 -26.19
N LEU A 748 1.78 -1.87 -27.25
CA LEU A 748 2.68 -1.89 -28.40
C LEU A 748 4.15 -1.61 -28.02
N GLN A 749 4.36 -0.74 -27.03
CA GLN A 749 5.70 -0.41 -26.55
C GLN A 749 6.39 -1.60 -25.88
N LEU A 750 5.69 -2.29 -24.98
CA LEU A 750 6.24 -3.45 -24.27
C LEU A 750 6.35 -4.66 -25.20
N PHE A 751 5.39 -4.89 -26.08
CA PHE A 751 5.46 -5.95 -27.08
C PHE A 751 6.71 -5.80 -27.97
N ASN A 752 6.94 -4.60 -28.51
CA ASN A 752 8.12 -4.33 -29.32
C ASN A 752 9.43 -4.46 -28.54
N PHE A 753 9.42 -4.12 -27.24
CA PHE A 753 10.59 -4.30 -26.37
C PHE A 753 10.94 -5.79 -26.23
N TRP A 754 9.98 -6.62 -25.82
CA TRP A 754 10.20 -8.05 -25.61
C TRP A 754 10.45 -8.82 -26.91
N HIS A 755 9.79 -8.43 -28.00
CA HIS A 755 10.01 -9.03 -29.32
C HIS A 755 11.43 -8.75 -29.83
N LYS A 756 11.96 -7.53 -29.63
CA LYS A 756 13.35 -7.18 -29.97
C LYS A 756 14.38 -7.92 -29.10
N SER A 757 14.01 -8.29 -27.87
CA SER A 757 14.80 -9.18 -27.01
C SER A 757 14.68 -10.66 -27.39
N GLY A 758 13.98 -11.00 -28.48
CA GLY A 758 13.90 -12.38 -28.99
C GLY A 758 12.87 -13.28 -28.28
N LEU A 759 11.95 -12.72 -27.49
CA LEU A 759 10.86 -13.50 -26.90
C LEU A 759 9.71 -13.68 -27.91
N VAL A 760 9.07 -14.84 -27.85
CA VAL A 760 7.96 -15.25 -28.73
C VAL A 760 6.65 -15.28 -27.93
N PRO A 761 5.54 -14.71 -28.44
CA PRO A 761 4.25 -14.77 -27.74
C PRO A 761 3.67 -16.19 -27.80
N LEU A 762 3.19 -16.69 -26.66
CA LEU A 762 2.58 -18.02 -26.55
C LEU A 762 1.15 -17.99 -26.00
N TYR A 763 0.74 -16.89 -25.38
CA TYR A 763 -0.59 -16.75 -24.81
C TYR A 763 -0.98 -15.27 -24.66
N VAL A 764 -2.23 -14.96 -24.98
CA VAL A 764 -2.86 -13.67 -24.70
C VAL A 764 -4.23 -13.93 -24.08
N ARG A 765 -4.46 -13.36 -22.90
CA ARG A 765 -5.75 -13.46 -22.22
C ARG A 765 -6.79 -12.60 -22.96
N GLN A 766 -7.93 -13.19 -23.34
CA GLN A 766 -9.00 -12.47 -24.04
C GLN A 766 -9.72 -11.44 -23.16
N THR A 767 -9.88 -11.73 -21.87
CA THR A 767 -10.49 -10.80 -20.92
C THR A 767 -9.46 -9.76 -20.49
N ALA A 768 -9.75 -8.49 -20.76
CA ALA A 768 -8.95 -7.38 -20.26
C ALA A 768 -8.99 -7.34 -18.72
N ASN A 769 -7.89 -6.88 -18.13
CA ASN A 769 -7.85 -6.62 -16.70
C ASN A 769 -8.67 -5.36 -16.40
N GLU A 770 -9.60 -5.44 -15.44
CA GLU A 770 -10.48 -4.32 -15.06
C GLU A 770 -9.70 -3.07 -14.63
N ILE A 771 -8.52 -3.25 -14.05
CA ILE A 771 -7.72 -2.16 -13.48
C ILE A 771 -6.90 -1.43 -14.54
N THR A 772 -6.25 -2.17 -15.45
CA THR A 772 -5.38 -1.56 -16.47
C THR A 772 -6.09 -1.38 -17.81
N GLY A 773 -7.22 -2.06 -18.04
CA GLY A 773 -7.90 -2.12 -19.33
C GLY A 773 -7.12 -2.91 -20.40
N GLU A 774 -6.02 -3.57 -20.01
CA GLU A 774 -5.11 -4.27 -20.92
C GLU A 774 -5.27 -5.79 -20.80
N CYS A 775 -5.11 -6.49 -21.92
CA CYS A 775 -5.03 -7.94 -21.96
C CYS A 775 -3.64 -8.40 -21.48
N SER A 776 -3.56 -9.43 -20.64
CA SER A 776 -2.26 -9.98 -20.22
C SER A 776 -1.69 -10.89 -21.29
N ALA A 777 -0.42 -10.70 -21.66
CA ALA A 777 0.31 -11.54 -22.61
C ALA A 777 1.48 -12.25 -21.94
N ILE A 778 1.75 -13.49 -22.35
CA ILE A 778 2.92 -14.27 -21.95
C ILE A 778 3.81 -14.45 -23.18
N MET A 779 5.08 -14.08 -23.03
CA MET A 779 6.11 -14.30 -24.04
C MET A 779 7.25 -15.12 -23.44
N VAL A 780 7.81 -16.03 -24.22
CA VAL A 780 8.84 -16.97 -23.77
C VAL A 780 9.96 -17.05 -24.81
N ARG A 781 11.18 -17.25 -24.32
CA ARG A 781 12.38 -17.55 -25.10
C ARG A 781 13.02 -18.83 -24.56
N ASN A 782 13.58 -19.63 -25.45
CA ASN A 782 14.36 -20.81 -25.09
C ASN A 782 15.78 -20.41 -24.67
N CYS A 783 16.25 -20.96 -23.57
CA CYS A 783 17.62 -20.81 -23.06
C CYS A 783 18.39 -22.14 -23.07
N SER A 784 17.72 -23.26 -23.38
CA SER A 784 18.36 -24.58 -23.45
C SER A 784 19.24 -24.74 -24.69
N GLN A 785 20.36 -25.47 -24.55
CA GLN A 785 21.21 -25.86 -25.67
C GLN A 785 20.57 -26.93 -26.58
N GLY A 786 19.43 -27.52 -26.17
CA GLY A 786 18.75 -28.64 -26.82
C GLY A 786 17.83 -28.29 -28.01
N GLY A 787 17.85 -27.04 -28.49
CA GLY A 787 17.11 -26.59 -29.67
C GLY A 787 15.66 -26.14 -29.42
N ASP A 788 15.11 -25.35 -30.36
CA ASP A 788 13.84 -24.62 -30.24
C ASP A 788 12.58 -25.42 -30.62
N ASP A 789 12.65 -26.75 -30.74
CA ASP A 789 11.57 -27.53 -31.37
C ASP A 789 10.22 -27.41 -30.62
N TRP A 790 10.26 -27.45 -29.28
CA TRP A 790 9.06 -27.26 -28.47
C TRP A 790 8.48 -25.84 -28.60
N LEU A 791 9.34 -24.82 -28.61
CA LEU A 791 8.93 -23.42 -28.73
C LEU A 791 8.32 -23.13 -30.10
N ARG A 792 8.89 -23.71 -31.17
CA ARG A 792 8.35 -23.60 -32.53
C ARG A 792 6.98 -24.23 -32.66
N LYS A 793 6.78 -25.44 -32.11
CA LYS A 793 5.46 -26.11 -32.11
C LYS A 793 4.40 -25.27 -31.42
N LEU A 794 4.70 -24.75 -30.23
CA LEU A 794 3.77 -23.90 -29.48
C LEU A 794 3.51 -22.56 -30.19
N SER A 795 4.53 -21.98 -30.82
CA SER A 795 4.38 -20.74 -31.60
C SER A 795 3.50 -20.92 -32.84
N VAL A 796 3.63 -22.05 -33.56
CA VAL A 796 2.76 -22.37 -34.70
C VAL A 796 1.31 -22.56 -34.23
N ASP A 797 1.08 -23.28 -33.14
CA ASP A 797 -0.27 -23.45 -32.59
C ASP A 797 -0.86 -22.11 -32.14
N PHE A 798 -0.08 -21.27 -31.45
CA PHE A 798 -0.51 -19.93 -31.05
C PHE A 798 -0.88 -19.05 -32.24
N ASN A 799 -0.10 -19.07 -33.33
CA ASN A 799 -0.41 -18.31 -34.55
C ASN A 799 -1.63 -18.85 -35.31
N GLY A 800 -1.98 -20.13 -35.11
CA GLY A 800 -3.17 -20.74 -35.70
C GLY A 800 -4.46 -20.40 -34.95
N ARG A 801 -4.36 -20.01 -33.67
CA ARG A 801 -5.47 -19.57 -32.82
C ARG A 801 -5.73 -18.07 -32.98
#